data_AF-F0ZL80-F1
#
_entry.id   AF-F0ZL80-F1
#
_cell.length_a   1.000
_cell.length_b   1.000
_cell.length_c   1.000
_cell.angle_alpha   90.00
_cell.angle_beta   90.00
_cell.angle_gamma   90.00
#
_symmetry.space_group_name_H-M   'P 1'
#
loop_
_entity.id
_entity.type
_entity.pdbx_description
1 polymer ?
#
loop_
_entity_poly.entity_id
_entity_poly.type
_entity_poly.pdbx_seq_one_letter_code
_entity_poly.pdbx_strand_id
1 'polypeptide(L)'
;MANPDLDQNEQSFPPPYIPQTNNNNDEIPFSMGTTSPEQPLASAPQLDNQQPPPPYRQMQFYQQPIYQQTIYQQPIYQQPPQQQFFQPNTTTTTTTSQMNFPQPIPPSNISLTQIPSPLQNNTTVIPPPLYYPIDTEFFPTYTPEYTCNTESSFGIGASLTEVPLTDKVLNLFIKKRMAPQFDDKLLESLIICKNLEHLNLSNCLNFSSNLFSKYVCKFSHLKSLNLNNCQQITNDNLSKIASNCKNLEEIHLNNCIRIDDDGICELVGKCKKLKIISLSGLTLLTDRSVNTICNKLTDLESLCLNHIQWVSEKSLLQLRKFPKLRSLFFYNTLITDVSLCDIAVHCGPSLLVLNVSKCRNLSNNSIATVAINCRNLKRLFIQDNPALTAQSISLVGRNCLELNVLRIDGCLNIMDDSIFSLEPLSKLKILNLSGLPKINEMSLIKILPSLSDLEELYLYDNPRFSDLTVKQLSVSNLRLHTLRVDNTNFVTNNSIISLSNSISYLRTINLSHLTHISDSTILALATTQKFIQKLYLTGCKGLTNDTLFAVSSMSSLEVLRIDDGFQFSEEALSSIGYLKNLSILNISGCVNTTNRIIDVITYNCRQLVQLYMSRLPFVNDSVLPSLLSNLPKLRTLRIDGCTNMTDRSLTGIKFLNRLTLEVFNCSETQMGCNGLLNIVQQSNIRELYAWSCDYITDDVLKTMANNRCKHIGDKGVRAFIQRAPLLRVLNISSTSVGDETLQTVAGYCKRLKKLFVANCPKISSSGISAIGFQCSELSVLNVSRSHNLNDAGIIDIARCRFLKRLLINDCTRISDISIIKVATNCPMLKEISLKGCTNIGEVAVLSLSTYCKRLQVIDFTDCHLVTDLSIVGIGRECLLLKKAILCGTSILDSAVIEICVRSNVNINTLDLQRTRITDKSLDIISQMCPGIKILNISNCGVSPQGVNLIKQSCFLLTNFTSNKMN
;
A
#
# COMPACT_ATOMS: atom_id res chain seq x y z
N MET A 1 -13.79 -48.94 -39.57
CA MET A 1 -13.74 -49.39 -40.98
C MET A 1 -12.40 -48.96 -41.57
N ALA A 2 -11.98 -49.53 -42.69
CA ALA A 2 -10.56 -49.69 -43.01
C ALA A 2 -9.94 -48.63 -43.95
N ASN A 3 -8.60 -48.57 -43.91
CA ASN A 3 -7.70 -48.12 -44.98
C ASN A 3 -7.86 -49.04 -46.24
N PRO A 4 -7.42 -48.61 -47.44
CA PRO A 4 -6.00 -48.56 -47.85
C PRO A 4 -5.67 -47.24 -48.62
N ASP A 5 -4.49 -46.92 -49.18
CA ASP A 5 -3.49 -47.70 -49.95
C ASP A 5 -2.02 -47.31 -49.62
N LEU A 6 -1.10 -48.28 -49.44
CA LEU A 6 -0.07 -48.84 -50.37
C LEU A 6 1.20 -47.95 -50.54
N ASP A 7 2.45 -48.47 -50.56
CA ASP A 7 2.89 -49.88 -50.52
C ASP A 7 4.35 -50.15 -50.07
N GLN A 8 4.63 -51.42 -49.74
CA GLN A 8 5.89 -52.22 -49.87
C GLN A 8 7.24 -51.77 -49.21
N ASN A 9 8.12 -52.67 -48.70
CA ASN A 9 7.93 -54.05 -48.20
C ASN A 9 9.15 -54.55 -47.36
N GLU A 10 8.94 -55.64 -46.58
CA GLU A 10 9.90 -56.64 -46.04
C GLU A 10 11.02 -56.17 -45.05
N GLN A 11 11.34 -56.81 -43.90
CA GLN A 11 11.60 -58.23 -43.49
C GLN A 11 12.98 -58.77 -43.94
N SER A 12 13.78 -59.58 -43.19
CA SER A 12 13.62 -60.27 -41.88
C SER A 12 14.99 -60.51 -41.15
N PHE A 13 15.15 -61.52 -40.26
CA PHE A 13 16.35 -61.76 -39.39
C PHE A 13 17.46 -62.69 -40.04
N PRO A 14 18.30 -63.51 -39.33
CA PRO A 14 19.79 -63.55 -39.43
C PRO A 14 20.34 -64.87 -40.06
N PRO A 15 21.65 -65.31 -39.97
CA PRO A 15 22.94 -64.73 -39.52
C PRO A 15 23.96 -64.65 -40.72
N PRO A 16 25.23 -65.19 -40.84
CA PRO A 16 26.29 -65.67 -39.91
C PRO A 16 27.78 -65.29 -40.26
N TYR A 17 28.73 -65.96 -39.59
CA TYR A 17 30.20 -66.17 -39.78
C TYR A 17 30.85 -65.82 -41.17
N ILE A 18 31.97 -65.06 -41.28
CA ILE A 18 33.43 -65.32 -40.93
C ILE A 18 34.15 -66.21 -42.00
N PRO A 19 35.41 -65.95 -42.47
CA PRO A 19 36.60 -65.48 -41.72
C PRO A 19 37.64 -64.49 -42.38
N GLN A 20 38.54 -63.95 -41.53
CA GLN A 20 40.02 -63.66 -41.65
C GLN A 20 40.61 -62.97 -42.93
N THR A 21 41.70 -62.18 -42.90
CA THR A 21 42.98 -62.20 -42.13
C THR A 21 43.44 -60.75 -41.74
N ASN A 22 44.55 -60.44 -41.05
CA ASN A 22 45.76 -61.20 -40.68
C ASN A 22 46.50 -60.65 -39.42
N ASN A 23 47.04 -61.56 -38.60
CA ASN A 23 48.30 -61.53 -37.83
C ASN A 23 48.69 -60.48 -36.73
N ASN A 24 48.91 -61.05 -35.52
CA ASN A 24 50.02 -60.85 -34.56
C ASN A 24 50.02 -59.63 -33.60
N ASN A 25 50.53 -59.64 -32.35
CA ASN A 25 51.06 -60.60 -31.31
C ASN A 25 51.22 -59.72 -30.01
N ASP A 26 51.33 -60.09 -28.73
CA ASP A 26 51.29 -61.28 -27.83
C ASP A 26 51.11 -60.76 -26.37
N GLU A 27 50.99 -61.55 -25.29
CA GLU A 27 49.91 -62.48 -24.90
C GLU A 27 50.01 -62.85 -23.39
N ILE A 28 48.92 -63.42 -22.82
CA ILE A 28 48.83 -64.33 -21.65
C ILE A 28 48.85 -63.77 -20.19
N PRO A 29 48.10 -64.39 -19.23
CA PRO A 29 47.52 -63.67 -18.06
C PRO A 29 47.55 -64.44 -16.70
N PHE A 30 46.72 -63.98 -15.74
CA PHE A 30 46.25 -64.65 -14.50
C PHE A 30 47.21 -64.99 -13.34
N SER A 31 46.75 -64.74 -12.11
CA SER A 31 46.74 -65.70 -10.98
C SER A 31 46.01 -65.12 -9.75
N MET A 32 45.81 -65.94 -8.69
CA MET A 32 45.04 -65.58 -7.49
C MET A 32 45.92 -65.38 -6.24
N GLY A 33 45.56 -64.38 -5.42
CA GLY A 33 45.42 -64.50 -3.96
C GLY A 33 46.63 -64.78 -3.05
N THR A 34 46.29 -64.92 -1.76
CA THR A 34 47.10 -65.38 -0.61
C THR A 34 48.18 -64.47 0.02
N THR A 35 48.07 -64.37 1.36
CA THR A 35 49.13 -64.31 2.40
C THR A 35 50.08 -63.11 2.56
N SER A 36 50.19 -62.69 3.83
CA SER A 36 51.30 -62.02 4.53
C SER A 36 52.42 -63.04 4.87
N PRO A 37 53.52 -62.74 5.63
CA PRO A 37 53.90 -61.50 6.35
C PRO A 37 55.38 -61.07 6.16
N GLU A 38 55.84 -60.03 6.88
CA GLU A 38 56.96 -60.14 7.85
C GLU A 38 57.22 -58.82 8.65
N GLN A 39 58.08 -58.91 9.67
CA GLN A 39 58.45 -57.91 10.70
C GLN A 39 59.92 -58.22 11.16
N PRO A 40 60.50 -57.69 12.27
CA PRO A 40 60.14 -56.59 13.19
C PRO A 40 60.94 -55.30 12.79
N LEU A 41 61.39 -54.31 13.59
CA LEU A 41 61.55 -53.95 15.02
C LEU A 41 61.24 -52.44 15.16
N ALA A 42 60.97 -51.80 16.31
CA ALA A 42 60.53 -52.15 17.68
C ALA A 42 60.05 -50.79 18.32
N SER A 43 59.81 -50.54 19.61
CA SER A 43 60.04 -51.22 20.90
C SER A 43 59.06 -50.65 21.97
N ALA A 44 59.15 -51.10 23.23
CA ALA A 44 58.38 -50.59 24.37
C ALA A 44 59.20 -50.75 25.68
N PRO A 45 58.79 -50.19 26.84
CA PRO A 45 57.74 -50.84 27.68
C PRO A 45 56.81 -49.84 28.42
N GLN A 46 55.90 -50.21 29.34
CA GLN A 46 54.89 -51.29 29.49
C GLN A 46 54.21 -51.11 30.89
N LEU A 47 53.13 -51.85 31.17
CA LEU A 47 52.40 -52.03 32.45
C LEU A 47 51.24 -51.04 32.71
N ASP A 48 50.07 -51.40 33.27
CA ASP A 48 49.22 -52.63 33.33
C ASP A 48 47.97 -52.25 34.23
N ASN A 49 46.81 -52.90 34.31
CA ASN A 49 46.35 -54.22 33.83
C ASN A 49 44.79 -54.37 33.74
N GLN A 50 44.32 -55.50 33.17
CA GLN A 50 43.09 -56.30 33.46
C GLN A 50 41.63 -55.85 33.10
N GLN A 51 41.19 -56.32 31.91
CA GLN A 51 40.11 -57.31 31.62
C GLN A 51 38.59 -57.19 32.03
N PRO A 52 37.63 -57.74 31.22
CA PRO A 52 36.16 -57.84 31.47
C PRO A 52 35.61 -59.32 31.39
N PRO A 53 34.31 -59.67 31.08
CA PRO A 53 32.95 -59.40 31.63
C PRO A 53 32.15 -60.75 31.92
N PRO A 54 30.78 -60.92 31.84
CA PRO A 54 29.63 -59.98 32.03
C PRO A 54 28.42 -60.18 33.06
N PRO A 55 27.78 -61.35 33.36
CA PRO A 55 26.34 -61.50 32.96
C PRO A 55 25.24 -61.97 33.98
N TYR A 56 23.97 -61.85 33.53
CA TYR A 56 22.68 -62.51 33.95
C TYR A 56 21.73 -61.92 35.03
N ARG A 57 20.46 -62.38 35.00
CA ARG A 57 19.19 -61.86 35.59
C ARG A 57 19.00 -62.11 37.11
N GLN A 58 18.14 -61.33 37.78
CA GLN A 58 16.89 -61.83 38.41
C GLN A 58 15.85 -60.73 38.80
N MET A 59 14.78 -61.08 39.54
CA MET A 59 13.49 -60.36 39.62
C MET A 59 13.03 -59.97 41.05
N GLN A 60 12.28 -58.85 41.12
CA GLN A 60 11.08 -58.59 41.94
C GLN A 60 11.12 -58.49 43.50
N PHE A 61 10.01 -57.88 43.97
CA PHE A 61 9.39 -57.82 45.31
C PHE A 61 9.73 -56.62 46.22
N TYR A 62 8.77 -55.93 46.87
CA TYR A 62 7.31 -55.70 46.61
C TYR A 62 6.77 -54.68 47.65
N GLN A 63 5.53 -54.18 47.45
CA GLN A 63 4.57 -53.58 48.42
C GLN A 63 4.27 -52.06 48.43
N GLN A 64 3.04 -51.77 47.99
CA GLN A 64 2.06 -50.80 48.53
C GLN A 64 1.13 -51.54 49.56
N PRO A 65 0.00 -51.00 50.12
CA PRO A 65 -0.69 -49.69 49.98
C PRO A 65 -1.15 -49.05 51.33
N ILE A 66 -2.00 -47.98 51.31
CA ILE A 66 -3.35 -47.90 51.99
C ILE A 66 -3.85 -46.44 52.26
N TYR A 67 -4.79 -45.99 51.41
CA TYR A 67 -6.17 -45.50 51.68
C TYR A 67 -6.58 -44.67 52.94
N GLN A 68 -7.04 -43.43 52.67
CA GLN A 68 -8.40 -42.85 52.90
C GLN A 68 -9.02 -42.41 54.27
N GLN A 69 -9.73 -41.26 54.19
CA GLN A 69 -11.09 -40.90 54.71
C GLN A 69 -11.36 -40.18 56.08
N THR A 70 -12.03 -39.00 55.96
CA THR A 70 -13.27 -38.49 56.64
C THR A 70 -13.37 -37.89 58.09
N ILE A 71 -13.77 -36.59 58.14
CA ILE A 71 -15.02 -36.01 58.76
C ILE A 71 -15.11 -35.49 60.25
N TYR A 72 -15.83 -34.33 60.39
CA TYR A 72 -16.56 -33.64 61.50
C TYR A 72 -15.94 -33.00 62.78
N GLN A 73 -16.11 -31.66 62.86
CA GLN A 73 -16.65 -30.78 63.96
C GLN A 73 -16.07 -30.66 65.40
N GLN A 74 -15.54 -29.45 65.71
CA GLN A 74 -15.93 -28.45 66.78
C GLN A 74 -15.94 -28.83 68.30
N PRO A 75 -16.15 -27.89 69.29
CA PRO A 75 -16.43 -26.42 69.27
C PRO A 75 -15.64 -25.52 70.30
N ILE A 76 -15.97 -24.20 70.37
CA ILE A 76 -15.81 -23.17 71.47
C ILE A 76 -14.40 -22.76 72.01
N TYR A 77 -14.14 -21.59 72.66
CA TYR A 77 -14.96 -20.46 73.22
C TYR A 77 -14.26 -19.06 73.03
N GLN A 78 -14.96 -18.05 72.47
CA GLN A 78 -15.06 -16.59 72.86
C GLN A 78 -13.83 -15.64 73.10
N GLN A 79 -13.89 -14.28 73.05
CA GLN A 79 -14.91 -13.23 72.73
C GLN A 79 -14.26 -11.87 72.23
N PRO A 80 -15.01 -10.80 71.83
CA PRO A 80 -14.55 -9.60 71.07
C PRO A 80 -14.53 -8.28 71.92
N PRO A 81 -15.02 -7.03 71.55
CA PRO A 81 -15.82 -6.45 70.42
C PRO A 81 -14.93 -5.80 69.30
N GLN A 82 -15.27 -4.84 68.39
CA GLN A 82 -16.42 -3.99 67.91
C GLN A 82 -16.10 -3.61 66.41
N GLN A 83 -16.93 -3.25 65.40
CA GLN A 83 -18.15 -2.40 65.19
C GLN A 83 -17.87 -0.85 65.21
N GLN A 84 -18.47 0.06 64.42
CA GLN A 84 -19.59 0.12 63.40
C GLN A 84 -19.49 1.50 62.62
N PHE A 85 -20.16 1.90 61.50
CA PHE A 85 -20.86 1.26 60.34
C PHE A 85 -21.27 2.28 59.20
N PHE A 86 -21.31 1.83 57.93
CA PHE A 86 -22.18 2.26 56.78
C PHE A 86 -22.16 3.69 56.11
N GLN A 87 -22.99 3.84 55.05
CA GLN A 87 -23.08 4.90 53.99
C GLN A 87 -24.20 5.96 54.29
N PRO A 88 -24.73 6.83 53.36
CA PRO A 88 -24.27 7.48 52.10
C PRO A 88 -24.61 9.02 51.97
N ASN A 89 -24.31 9.64 50.80
CA ASN A 89 -25.01 10.77 50.11
C ASN A 89 -24.96 12.28 50.55
N THR A 90 -24.62 13.13 49.56
CA THR A 90 -25.18 14.48 49.19
C THR A 90 -24.89 15.80 49.95
N THR A 91 -25.02 16.91 49.17
CA THR A 91 -25.31 18.34 49.52
C THR A 91 -24.26 19.32 50.08
N THR A 92 -23.69 20.13 49.17
CA THR A 92 -23.65 21.63 49.13
C THR A 92 -23.22 22.54 50.31
N THR A 93 -22.40 23.56 49.97
CA THR A 93 -22.29 24.94 50.58
C THR A 93 -21.74 25.05 52.03
N THR A 94 -21.03 26.10 52.50
CA THR A 94 -20.57 27.41 51.92
C THR A 94 -19.30 27.95 52.63
N THR A 95 -18.66 28.96 52.03
CA THR A 95 -17.66 29.95 52.55
C THR A 95 -17.66 30.25 54.07
N THR A 96 -16.55 30.57 54.77
CA THR A 96 -15.77 31.84 54.70
C THR A 96 -14.45 31.88 55.53
N SER A 97 -13.42 32.63 55.07
CA SER A 97 -12.49 33.54 55.82
C SER A 97 -11.55 33.01 56.96
N GLN A 98 -10.35 33.55 57.28
CA GLN A 98 -9.53 34.67 56.75
C GLN A 98 -8.06 34.64 57.28
N MET A 99 -7.20 35.57 56.79
CA MET A 99 -5.90 36.02 57.35
C MET A 99 -4.68 35.06 57.32
N ASN A 100 -3.41 35.51 57.11
CA ASN A 100 -2.90 36.76 56.52
C ASN A 100 -1.45 36.61 55.96
N PHE A 101 -0.94 37.63 55.26
CA PHE A 101 0.41 37.69 54.62
C PHE A 101 1.59 37.93 55.59
N PRO A 102 2.86 37.76 55.13
CA PRO A 102 3.61 38.90 54.57
C PRO A 102 4.26 38.66 53.18
N GLN A 103 4.71 39.74 52.51
CA GLN A 103 5.62 39.71 51.34
C GLN A 103 6.79 40.75 51.49
N PRO A 104 7.32 41.48 50.47
CA PRO A 104 8.74 41.30 50.10
C PRO A 104 9.59 42.60 50.00
N ILE A 105 10.91 42.49 49.79
CA ILE A 105 11.77 43.60 49.31
C ILE A 105 12.78 43.06 48.26
N PRO A 106 13.15 43.81 47.19
CA PRO A 106 13.85 43.26 46.01
C PRO A 106 15.26 43.87 45.77
N PRO A 107 15.70 44.40 44.59
CA PRO A 107 16.93 43.91 43.96
C PRO A 107 18.04 44.98 43.76
N SER A 108 19.19 44.54 43.24
CA SER A 108 20.26 45.42 42.73
C SER A 108 20.66 45.08 41.28
N ASN A 109 20.83 46.12 40.46
CA ASN A 109 21.19 46.02 39.03
C ASN A 109 22.70 45.90 38.82
N ILE A 110 23.12 45.36 37.66
CA ILE A 110 24.22 45.93 36.86
C ILE A 110 23.99 45.66 35.35
N SER A 111 24.01 46.76 34.59
CA SER A 111 24.29 47.06 33.17
C SER A 111 24.28 46.00 32.05
N LEU A 112 23.80 46.42 30.87
CA LEU A 112 23.86 45.69 29.59
C LEU A 112 25.10 46.02 28.74
N THR A 113 25.61 45.00 28.04
CA THR A 113 26.29 45.07 26.71
C THR A 113 26.19 43.70 26.03
N GLN A 114 25.99 43.50 24.72
CA GLN A 114 25.48 44.33 23.62
C GLN A 114 25.27 43.36 22.42
N ILE A 115 24.10 43.38 21.74
CA ILE A 115 23.90 43.10 20.28
C ILE A 115 24.27 41.68 19.73
N PRO A 116 23.48 41.04 18.83
CA PRO A 116 22.08 41.22 18.46
C PRO A 116 21.22 39.94 18.58
N SER A 117 19.90 40.10 18.54
CA SER A 117 18.97 39.09 17.97
C SER A 117 18.66 39.46 16.51
N PRO A 118 18.21 38.51 15.68
CA PRO A 118 16.77 38.45 15.49
C PRO A 118 16.19 37.03 15.38
N LEU A 119 14.89 36.90 15.65
CA LEU A 119 14.10 35.79 15.11
C LEU A 119 13.98 35.95 13.60
N GLN A 120 14.16 34.86 12.83
CA GLN A 120 13.23 34.50 11.73
C GLN A 120 13.54 33.11 11.16
N ASN A 121 12.56 32.55 10.44
CA ASN A 121 12.60 31.32 9.64
C ASN A 121 12.49 29.97 10.38
N ASN A 122 11.40 29.82 11.15
CA ASN A 122 10.77 28.51 11.37
C ASN A 122 10.17 27.98 10.04
N THR A 123 10.99 27.46 9.13
CA THR A 123 10.49 26.77 7.93
C THR A 123 10.02 25.37 8.28
N THR A 124 8.73 25.25 8.58
CA THR A 124 8.01 24.00 8.89
C THR A 124 7.93 23.08 7.66
N VAL A 125 8.83 22.09 7.59
CA VAL A 125 8.95 21.20 6.44
C VAL A 125 7.82 20.17 6.39
N ILE A 126 7.19 20.06 5.21
CA ILE A 126 5.90 19.40 4.94
C ILE A 126 6.08 18.00 4.32
N PRO A 127 5.23 17.00 4.67
CA PRO A 127 5.14 15.74 3.94
C PRO A 127 4.56 15.92 2.54
N PRO A 128 4.97 15.12 1.56
CA PRO A 128 4.29 15.06 0.28
C PRO A 128 3.26 13.93 0.21
N PRO A 129 2.27 14.03 -0.70
CA PRO A 129 1.27 12.99 -0.88
C PRO A 129 1.88 11.70 -1.43
N LEU A 130 1.49 10.57 -0.83
CA LEU A 130 1.79 9.21 -1.30
C LEU A 130 1.09 8.96 -2.65
N TYR A 131 1.80 8.41 -3.62
CA TYR A 131 1.19 7.82 -4.81
C TYR A 131 1.09 6.29 -4.64
N TYR A 132 -0.14 5.80 -4.76
CA TYR A 132 -0.51 4.39 -4.88
C TYR A 132 -1.29 4.22 -6.19
N PRO A 133 -0.90 3.30 -7.09
CA PRO A 133 -1.73 2.90 -8.21
C PRO A 133 -2.78 1.88 -7.73
N ILE A 134 -3.87 2.39 -7.16
CA ILE A 134 -5.10 1.66 -6.86
C ILE A 134 -6.25 2.57 -7.34
N ASP A 135 -7.28 1.99 -7.94
CA ASP A 135 -8.34 2.73 -8.62
C ASP A 135 -8.97 3.82 -7.74
N THR A 136 -9.10 5.03 -8.28
CA THR A 136 -9.60 6.21 -7.53
C THR A 136 -11.06 6.07 -7.09
N GLU A 137 -11.76 5.07 -7.61
CA GLU A 137 -13.10 4.62 -7.20
C GLU A 137 -13.13 4.14 -5.73
N PHE A 138 -11.99 3.73 -5.14
CA PHE A 138 -11.95 3.06 -3.84
C PHE A 138 -11.68 3.96 -2.62
N PHE A 139 -11.19 5.20 -2.80
CA PHE A 139 -10.84 6.10 -1.69
C PHE A 139 -11.38 7.53 -1.92
N PRO A 140 -12.53 7.91 -1.33
CA PRO A 140 -13.21 9.17 -1.64
C PRO A 140 -12.54 10.38 -0.99
N THR A 141 -11.57 10.96 -1.69
CA THR A 141 -11.24 12.40 -1.57
C THR A 141 -12.35 13.23 -2.19
N TYR A 142 -12.69 14.40 -1.62
CA TYR A 142 -13.62 15.30 -2.30
C TYR A 142 -13.03 15.76 -3.64
N THR A 143 -13.71 15.37 -4.72
CA THR A 143 -13.50 15.86 -6.08
C THR A 143 -14.82 16.45 -6.58
N PRO A 144 -14.88 17.73 -6.97
CA PRO A 144 -16.13 18.31 -7.47
C PRO A 144 -16.60 17.59 -8.73
N GLU A 145 -17.88 17.19 -8.73
CA GLU A 145 -18.55 16.50 -9.83
C GLU A 145 -18.92 17.52 -10.93
N TYR A 146 -17.93 17.97 -11.72
CA TYR A 146 -18.17 18.88 -12.86
C TYR A 146 -18.84 18.14 -14.03
N THR A 147 -20.17 18.15 -14.04
CA THR A 147 -20.99 17.63 -15.15
C THR A 147 -21.04 18.63 -16.31
N CYS A 148 -20.39 18.31 -17.43
CA CYS A 148 -20.42 19.11 -18.66
C CYS A 148 -21.75 18.94 -19.42
N ASN A 149 -22.86 19.26 -18.76
CA ASN A 149 -24.23 19.08 -19.27
C ASN A 149 -24.85 20.39 -19.80
N THR A 150 -24.05 21.43 -20.02
CA THR A 150 -24.48 22.71 -20.59
C THR A 150 -23.68 23.06 -21.84
N GLU A 151 -24.40 23.50 -22.89
CA GLU A 151 -23.89 23.71 -24.26
C GLU A 151 -22.81 24.81 -24.37
N SER A 152 -22.60 25.60 -23.31
CA SER A 152 -21.67 26.72 -23.25
C SER A 152 -20.37 26.45 -22.48
N SER A 153 -20.05 25.18 -22.16
CA SER A 153 -18.85 24.82 -21.38
C SER A 153 -17.64 24.45 -22.25
N PHE A 154 -16.62 25.31 -22.33
CA PHE A 154 -15.40 25.02 -23.10
C PHE A 154 -14.43 24.10 -22.34
N GLY A 155 -14.59 22.80 -22.56
CA GLY A 155 -13.61 21.78 -22.17
C GLY A 155 -12.56 21.56 -23.27
N ILE A 156 -11.46 22.32 -23.25
CA ILE A 156 -10.37 22.29 -24.26
C ILE A 156 -10.02 20.85 -24.67
N GLY A 157 -10.02 20.56 -25.98
CA GLY A 157 -9.83 19.21 -26.52
C GLY A 157 -9.05 19.10 -27.84
N ALA A 158 -8.68 20.22 -28.45
CA ALA A 158 -7.82 20.33 -29.63
C ALA A 158 -6.80 21.46 -29.42
N SER A 159 -5.92 21.73 -30.40
CA SER A 159 -4.79 22.66 -30.22
C SER A 159 -5.26 24.08 -29.90
N LEU A 160 -4.70 24.67 -28.84
CA LEU A 160 -4.97 26.06 -28.42
C LEU A 160 -4.36 27.12 -29.36
N THR A 161 -3.63 26.71 -30.39
CA THR A 161 -2.98 27.58 -31.37
C THR A 161 -3.90 28.14 -32.46
N GLU A 162 -5.11 27.59 -32.60
CA GLU A 162 -5.97 27.81 -33.78
C GLU A 162 -7.38 28.34 -33.46
N VAL A 163 -7.75 28.45 -32.16
CA VAL A 163 -9.11 28.83 -31.75
C VAL A 163 -9.13 30.25 -31.18
N PRO A 164 -9.82 31.22 -31.80
CA PRO A 164 -9.94 32.58 -31.27
C PRO A 164 -10.90 32.60 -30.05
N LEU A 165 -10.33 32.80 -28.87
CA LEU A 165 -11.04 33.02 -27.60
C LEU A 165 -11.80 34.36 -27.63
N THR A 166 -13.01 34.35 -28.20
CA THR A 166 -13.93 35.50 -28.26
C THR A 166 -14.92 35.48 -27.09
N ASP A 167 -15.49 36.63 -26.70
CA ASP A 167 -16.14 36.88 -25.39
C ASP A 167 -17.40 36.03 -25.04
N LYS A 168 -17.76 34.99 -25.80
CA LYS A 168 -19.04 34.25 -25.67
C LYS A 168 -19.06 33.04 -24.72
N VAL A 169 -17.96 32.69 -24.04
CA VAL A 169 -17.94 31.55 -23.08
C VAL A 169 -17.36 31.93 -21.72
N LEU A 170 -18.13 31.63 -20.67
CA LEU A 170 -17.92 32.10 -19.30
C LEU A 170 -17.25 31.08 -18.36
N ASN A 171 -17.02 29.83 -18.77
CA ASN A 171 -16.56 28.75 -17.90
C ASN A 171 -15.47 27.90 -18.58
N LEU A 172 -14.36 27.67 -17.86
CA LEU A 172 -13.18 26.99 -18.39
C LEU A 172 -12.81 25.75 -17.55
N PHE A 173 -12.81 24.59 -18.20
CA PHE A 173 -12.48 23.31 -17.56
C PHE A 173 -11.31 22.62 -18.28
N ILE A 174 -10.12 22.66 -17.67
CA ILE A 174 -8.95 21.96 -18.21
C ILE A 174 -9.09 20.46 -17.93
N LYS A 175 -9.25 19.68 -19.00
CA LYS A 175 -9.29 18.21 -18.92
C LYS A 175 -7.95 17.71 -18.38
N LYS A 176 -7.98 16.81 -17.38
CA LYS A 176 -6.82 16.24 -16.65
C LYS A 176 -5.66 15.77 -17.54
N ARG A 177 -5.92 15.34 -18.79
CA ARG A 177 -4.93 14.96 -19.81
C ARG A 177 -4.09 16.14 -20.34
N MET A 178 -4.68 17.33 -20.45
CA MET A 178 -4.04 18.56 -20.97
C MET A 178 -3.52 19.47 -19.85
N ALA A 179 -3.85 19.21 -18.59
CA ALA A 179 -3.37 19.99 -17.45
C ALA A 179 -1.82 20.17 -17.39
N PRO A 180 -0.98 19.16 -17.72
CA PRO A 180 0.47 19.35 -17.80
C PRO A 180 0.94 20.22 -18.99
N GLN A 181 0.08 20.47 -19.98
CA GLN A 181 0.36 21.33 -21.13
C GLN A 181 -0.05 22.78 -20.90
N PHE A 182 -0.82 23.06 -19.84
CA PHE A 182 -1.19 24.43 -19.48
C PHE A 182 0.01 25.13 -18.81
N ASP A 183 0.65 26.00 -19.60
CA ASP A 183 1.81 26.79 -19.24
C ASP A 183 1.42 28.26 -18.97
N ASP A 184 2.43 29.10 -18.77
CA ASP A 184 2.22 30.53 -18.59
C ASP A 184 1.60 31.23 -19.80
N LYS A 185 1.95 30.86 -21.04
CA LYS A 185 1.41 31.50 -22.26
C LYS A 185 -0.09 31.25 -22.40
N LEU A 186 -0.53 30.04 -22.07
CA LEU A 186 -1.94 29.67 -22.07
C LEU A 186 -2.71 30.28 -20.89
N LEU A 187 -2.02 30.64 -19.81
CA LEU A 187 -2.60 31.44 -18.72
C LEU A 187 -2.70 32.94 -19.09
N GLU A 188 -1.74 33.48 -19.84
CA GLU A 188 -1.80 34.87 -20.33
C GLU A 188 -2.98 35.07 -21.29
N SER A 189 -3.29 34.11 -22.17
CA SER A 189 -4.40 34.22 -23.14
C SER A 189 -5.79 34.26 -22.49
N LEU A 190 -5.93 33.78 -21.25
CA LEU A 190 -7.19 33.87 -20.49
C LEU A 190 -7.56 35.30 -20.09
N ILE A 191 -6.69 36.31 -20.28
CA ILE A 191 -7.01 37.72 -19.99
C ILE A 191 -8.23 38.25 -20.77
N ILE A 192 -8.59 37.60 -21.88
CA ILE A 192 -9.76 37.95 -22.69
C ILE A 192 -11.07 37.56 -21.96
N CYS A 193 -11.05 36.53 -21.11
CA CYS A 193 -12.22 35.96 -20.42
C CYS A 193 -12.68 36.78 -19.20
N LYS A 194 -13.11 38.03 -19.40
CA LYS A 194 -13.46 39.02 -18.35
C LYS A 194 -14.57 38.59 -17.37
N ASN A 195 -15.46 37.70 -17.81
CA ASN A 195 -16.67 37.29 -17.07
C ASN A 195 -16.56 35.89 -16.44
N LEU A 196 -15.36 35.29 -16.42
CA LEU A 196 -15.12 33.91 -16.00
C LEU A 196 -15.70 33.59 -14.61
N GLU A 197 -16.67 32.66 -14.54
CA GLU A 197 -17.34 32.27 -13.28
C GLU A 197 -16.78 30.97 -12.69
N HIS A 198 -16.49 29.96 -13.51
CA HIS A 198 -15.90 28.69 -13.08
C HIS A 198 -14.56 28.45 -13.79
N LEU A 199 -13.51 28.21 -13.00
CA LEU A 199 -12.14 27.96 -13.48
C LEU A 199 -11.55 26.70 -12.83
N ASN A 200 -11.31 25.66 -13.63
CA ASN A 200 -10.63 24.45 -13.19
C ASN A 200 -9.26 24.32 -13.86
N LEU A 201 -8.21 24.61 -13.08
CA LEU A 201 -6.79 24.41 -13.42
C LEU A 201 -6.21 23.15 -12.75
N SER A 202 -7.03 22.24 -12.23
CA SER A 202 -6.52 21.12 -11.42
C SER A 202 -5.49 20.27 -12.17
N ASN A 203 -4.42 19.91 -11.46
CA ASN A 203 -3.25 19.19 -11.98
C ASN A 203 -2.40 19.98 -12.99
N CYS A 204 -2.64 21.28 -13.18
CA CYS A 204 -1.74 22.15 -13.94
C CYS A 204 -0.52 22.48 -13.07
N LEU A 205 0.67 22.15 -13.57
CA LEU A 205 1.94 22.21 -12.84
C LEU A 205 2.97 23.17 -13.45
N ASN A 206 2.71 23.64 -14.67
CA ASN A 206 3.70 24.30 -15.54
C ASN A 206 3.45 25.81 -15.72
N PHE A 207 2.49 26.39 -15.00
CA PHE A 207 2.32 27.85 -14.90
C PHE A 207 3.00 28.41 -13.64
N SER A 208 3.47 29.65 -13.72
CA SER A 208 4.16 30.40 -12.67
C SER A 208 3.18 31.04 -11.69
N SER A 209 3.51 30.99 -10.41
CA SER A 209 2.78 31.70 -9.34
C SER A 209 2.72 33.21 -9.60
N ASN A 210 3.78 33.80 -10.15
CA ASN A 210 3.86 35.25 -10.36
C ASN A 210 2.91 35.70 -11.48
N LEU A 211 2.81 34.93 -12.56
CA LEU A 211 1.89 35.22 -13.66
C LEU A 211 0.45 34.88 -13.27
N PHE A 212 0.20 33.79 -12.53
CA PHE A 212 -1.12 33.55 -11.94
C PHE A 212 -1.60 34.72 -11.07
N SER A 213 -0.75 35.27 -10.20
CA SER A 213 -1.06 36.48 -9.42
C SER A 213 -1.37 37.72 -10.28
N LYS A 214 -0.72 37.87 -11.44
CA LYS A 214 -0.97 38.95 -12.42
C LYS A 214 -2.34 38.81 -13.11
N TYR A 215 -2.70 37.59 -13.54
CA TYR A 215 -3.93 37.34 -14.30
C TYR A 215 -5.18 37.11 -13.43
N VAL A 216 -5.06 36.51 -12.24
CA VAL A 216 -6.21 36.28 -11.34
C VAL A 216 -6.90 37.58 -10.90
N CYS A 217 -6.16 38.70 -10.91
CA CYS A 217 -6.71 40.05 -10.70
C CYS A 217 -7.71 40.51 -11.78
N LYS A 218 -7.95 39.72 -12.83
CA LYS A 218 -8.96 39.98 -13.89
C LYS A 218 -10.23 39.12 -13.76
N PHE A 219 -10.23 38.10 -12.90
CA PHE A 219 -11.37 37.17 -12.74
C PHE A 219 -12.26 37.57 -11.54
N SER A 220 -12.80 38.79 -11.55
CA SER A 220 -13.64 39.33 -10.47
C SER A 220 -15.01 38.66 -10.32
N HIS A 221 -15.50 38.02 -11.39
CA HIS A 221 -16.77 37.30 -11.45
C HIS A 221 -16.68 35.84 -10.94
N LEU A 222 -15.50 35.38 -10.56
CA LEU A 222 -15.23 33.98 -10.25
C LEU A 222 -15.99 33.49 -9.00
N LYS A 223 -16.82 32.45 -9.20
CA LYS A 223 -17.61 31.73 -8.19
C LYS A 223 -16.96 30.40 -7.80
N SER A 224 -16.28 29.72 -8.73
CA SER A 224 -15.64 28.42 -8.49
C SER A 224 -14.20 28.40 -8.99
N LEU A 225 -13.27 28.00 -8.12
CA LEU A 225 -11.84 27.90 -8.44
C LEU A 225 -11.25 26.56 -7.97
N ASN A 226 -10.83 25.72 -8.93
CA ASN A 226 -10.18 24.45 -8.64
C ASN A 226 -8.70 24.49 -9.02
N LEU A 227 -7.85 24.47 -7.99
CA LEU A 227 -6.39 24.44 -8.06
C LEU A 227 -5.85 23.09 -7.53
N ASN A 228 -6.65 22.03 -7.43
CA ASN A 228 -6.21 20.76 -6.87
C ASN A 228 -4.92 20.25 -7.53
N ASN A 229 -3.93 19.89 -6.72
CA ASN A 229 -2.58 19.49 -7.10
C ASN A 229 -1.71 20.58 -7.79
N CYS A 230 -2.12 21.86 -7.83
CA CYS A 230 -1.33 22.97 -8.40
C CYS A 230 -0.20 23.40 -7.44
N GLN A 231 0.93 22.72 -7.51
CA GLN A 231 2.00 22.79 -6.51
C GLN A 231 2.88 24.06 -6.57
N GLN A 232 2.61 24.98 -7.49
CA GLN A 232 3.24 26.30 -7.51
C GLN A 232 2.49 27.36 -6.68
N ILE A 233 1.20 27.14 -6.38
CA ILE A 233 0.33 28.10 -5.66
C ILE A 233 0.83 28.31 -4.23
N THR A 234 0.99 29.57 -3.83
CA THR A 234 1.43 30.02 -2.49
C THR A 234 0.38 30.86 -1.77
N ASN A 235 0.63 31.23 -0.52
CA ASN A 235 -0.16 32.22 0.22
C ASN A 235 -0.34 33.54 -0.55
N ASP A 236 0.69 34.05 -1.24
CA ASP A 236 0.59 35.28 -2.04
C ASP A 236 -0.45 35.16 -3.16
N ASN A 237 -0.58 33.98 -3.76
CA ASN A 237 -1.63 33.71 -4.75
C ASN A 237 -3.02 33.73 -4.10
N LEU A 238 -3.17 33.16 -2.91
CA LEU A 238 -4.41 33.27 -2.15
C LEU A 238 -4.73 34.72 -1.76
N SER A 239 -3.73 35.54 -1.42
CA SER A 239 -3.90 36.99 -1.18
C SER A 239 -4.49 37.72 -2.39
N LYS A 240 -3.99 37.41 -3.60
CA LYS A 240 -4.49 37.97 -4.86
C LYS A 240 -5.88 37.43 -5.24
N ILE A 241 -6.18 36.15 -5.00
CA ILE A 241 -7.54 35.61 -5.11
C ILE A 241 -8.48 36.36 -4.15
N ALA A 242 -8.11 36.45 -2.87
CA ALA A 242 -8.93 37.03 -1.80
C ALA A 242 -9.26 38.51 -2.03
N SER A 243 -8.34 39.28 -2.62
CA SER A 243 -8.56 40.70 -2.91
C SER A 243 -9.48 40.95 -4.10
N ASN A 244 -9.52 40.06 -5.10
CA ASN A 244 -10.21 40.28 -6.38
C ASN A 244 -11.47 39.41 -6.55
N CYS A 245 -11.39 38.11 -6.23
CA CYS A 245 -12.47 37.13 -6.40
C CYS A 245 -13.43 37.12 -5.19
N LYS A 246 -14.01 38.27 -4.84
CA LYS A 246 -14.88 38.43 -3.66
C LYS A 246 -16.19 37.63 -3.74
N ASN A 247 -16.57 37.19 -4.94
CA ASN A 247 -17.77 36.38 -5.19
C ASN A 247 -17.54 34.86 -5.10
N LEU A 248 -16.34 34.41 -4.72
CA LEU A 248 -15.99 32.99 -4.69
C LEU A 248 -16.86 32.21 -3.68
N GLU A 249 -17.57 31.20 -4.17
CA GLU A 249 -18.44 30.30 -3.41
C GLU A 249 -17.81 28.91 -3.22
N GLU A 250 -16.92 28.50 -4.12
CA GLU A 250 -16.28 27.19 -4.14
C GLU A 250 -14.77 27.31 -4.38
N ILE A 251 -13.96 26.68 -3.53
CA ILE A 251 -12.51 26.59 -3.74
C ILE A 251 -11.93 25.21 -3.39
N HIS A 252 -11.04 24.72 -4.26
CA HIS A 252 -10.34 23.45 -4.09
C HIS A 252 -8.83 23.63 -4.16
N LEU A 253 -8.15 23.31 -3.05
CA LEU A 253 -6.71 23.50 -2.82
C LEU A 253 -6.02 22.18 -2.43
N ASN A 254 -6.63 21.02 -2.71
CA ASN A 254 -6.12 19.72 -2.29
C ASN A 254 -4.67 19.51 -2.78
N ASN A 255 -3.76 19.11 -1.88
CA ASN A 255 -2.33 18.92 -2.12
C ASN A 255 -1.56 20.14 -2.67
N CYS A 256 -2.06 21.37 -2.49
CA CYS A 256 -1.32 22.61 -2.78
C CYS A 256 -0.35 22.92 -1.63
N ILE A 257 0.66 22.06 -1.46
CA ILE A 257 1.53 21.96 -0.27
C ILE A 257 2.31 23.22 0.14
N ARG A 258 2.21 24.35 -0.56
CA ARG A 258 2.83 25.64 -0.19
C ARG A 258 1.82 26.65 0.42
N ILE A 259 0.68 26.14 0.89
CA ILE A 259 -0.38 26.90 1.54
C ILE A 259 -0.43 26.53 3.01
N ASP A 260 -0.46 27.54 3.88
CA ASP A 260 -0.55 27.40 5.34
C ASP A 260 -1.73 28.21 5.92
N ASP A 261 -1.76 28.33 7.25
CA ASP A 261 -2.80 29.06 7.96
C ASP A 261 -2.96 30.52 7.51
N ASP A 262 -1.89 31.26 7.20
CA ASP A 262 -2.00 32.68 6.83
C ASP A 262 -2.69 32.84 5.46
N GLY A 263 -2.35 31.98 4.49
CA GLY A 263 -3.01 31.96 3.18
C GLY A 263 -4.51 31.65 3.28
N ILE A 264 -4.90 30.66 4.09
CA ILE A 264 -6.32 30.32 4.31
C ILE A 264 -7.03 31.41 5.11
N CYS A 265 -6.39 31.99 6.13
CA CYS A 265 -6.96 33.06 6.95
C CYS A 265 -7.22 34.33 6.14
N GLU A 266 -6.33 34.72 5.22
CA GLU A 266 -6.58 35.87 4.34
C GLU A 266 -7.71 35.58 3.33
N LEU A 267 -7.74 34.37 2.75
CA LEU A 267 -8.77 33.94 1.81
C LEU A 267 -10.17 34.05 2.40
N VAL A 268 -10.44 33.34 3.50
CA VAL A 268 -11.76 33.43 4.18
C VAL A 268 -11.93 34.77 4.91
N GLY A 269 -10.83 35.51 5.12
CA GLY A 269 -10.82 36.89 5.55
C GLY A 269 -11.60 37.82 4.62
N LYS A 270 -11.58 37.57 3.30
CA LYS A 270 -12.20 38.42 2.27
C LYS A 270 -13.31 37.74 1.45
N CYS A 271 -13.16 36.47 1.07
CA CYS A 271 -14.14 35.70 0.29
C CYS A 271 -15.28 35.15 1.18
N LYS A 272 -16.25 36.01 1.53
CA LYS A 272 -17.33 35.68 2.49
C LYS A 272 -18.40 34.72 1.98
N LYS A 273 -18.52 34.56 0.65
CA LYS A 273 -19.54 33.70 0.03
C LYS A 273 -19.14 32.22 -0.05
N LEU A 274 -17.97 31.82 0.48
CA LEU A 274 -17.46 30.46 0.41
C LEU A 274 -18.39 29.47 1.15
N LYS A 275 -18.99 28.57 0.36
CA LYS A 275 -19.83 27.44 0.77
C LYS A 275 -19.07 26.10 0.73
N ILE A 276 -18.16 25.94 -0.22
CA ILE A 276 -17.44 24.69 -0.46
C ILE A 276 -15.93 24.95 -0.38
N ILE A 277 -15.25 24.27 0.54
CA ILE A 277 -13.80 24.41 0.74
C ILE A 277 -13.14 23.04 0.87
N SER A 278 -12.22 22.72 -0.04
CA SER A 278 -11.47 21.46 -0.01
C SER A 278 -9.96 21.69 0.20
N LEU A 279 -9.45 21.20 1.34
CA LEU A 279 -8.10 21.44 1.87
C LEU A 279 -7.30 20.14 2.08
N SER A 280 -7.71 19.05 1.44
CA SER A 280 -7.13 17.70 1.61
C SER A 280 -5.61 17.71 1.40
N GLY A 281 -4.86 17.21 2.37
CA GLY A 281 -3.40 17.11 2.29
C GLY A 281 -2.65 18.45 2.40
N LEU A 282 -3.33 19.53 2.82
CA LEU A 282 -2.66 20.75 3.29
C LEU A 282 -2.19 20.56 4.72
N THR A 283 -1.06 19.87 4.87
CA THR A 283 -0.52 19.43 6.16
C THR A 283 0.16 20.53 6.99
N LEU A 284 0.13 21.78 6.51
CA LEU A 284 0.63 22.96 7.24
C LEU A 284 -0.50 23.78 7.89
N LEU A 285 -1.76 23.36 7.73
CA LEU A 285 -2.90 23.98 8.41
C LEU A 285 -3.03 23.45 9.83
N THR A 286 -3.35 24.36 10.75
CA THR A 286 -3.59 24.07 12.17
C THR A 286 -5.01 24.50 12.57
N ASP A 287 -5.29 24.48 13.87
CA ASP A 287 -6.45 25.13 14.48
C ASP A 287 -6.69 26.56 13.99
N ARG A 288 -5.65 27.31 13.60
CA ARG A 288 -5.79 28.71 13.16
C ARG A 288 -6.62 28.83 11.88
N SER A 289 -6.41 27.97 10.88
CA SER A 289 -7.27 27.88 9.69
C SER A 289 -8.73 27.57 10.05
N VAL A 290 -8.95 26.49 10.80
CA VAL A 290 -10.31 25.97 11.09
C VAL A 290 -11.10 26.96 11.96
N ASN A 291 -10.48 27.53 12.99
CA ASN A 291 -11.09 28.58 13.80
C ASN A 291 -11.41 29.83 12.97
N THR A 292 -10.56 30.21 12.01
CA THR A 292 -10.83 31.39 11.17
C THR A 292 -11.94 31.12 10.17
N ILE A 293 -12.01 29.93 9.56
CA ILE A 293 -13.17 29.45 8.77
C ILE A 293 -14.45 29.58 9.60
N CYS A 294 -14.48 28.98 10.80
CA CYS A 294 -15.64 28.96 11.70
C CYS A 294 -16.01 30.33 12.32
N ASN A 295 -15.15 31.35 12.18
CA ASN A 295 -15.39 32.70 12.71
C ASN A 295 -15.57 33.76 11.62
N LYS A 296 -15.45 33.40 10.33
CA LYS A 296 -15.45 34.36 9.21
C LYS A 296 -16.41 34.01 8.07
N LEU A 297 -16.98 32.80 8.05
CA LEU A 297 -18.00 32.33 7.11
C LEU A 297 -19.30 31.98 7.86
N THR A 298 -20.42 31.94 7.16
CA THR A 298 -21.75 31.66 7.73
C THR A 298 -22.46 30.49 7.04
N ASP A 299 -22.28 30.32 5.73
CA ASP A 299 -23.05 29.43 4.88
C ASP A 299 -22.21 28.27 4.32
N LEU A 300 -21.34 27.69 5.16
CA LEU A 300 -20.48 26.57 4.76
C LEU A 300 -21.33 25.28 4.59
N GLU A 301 -21.42 24.77 3.36
CA GLU A 301 -22.17 23.57 2.98
C GLU A 301 -21.26 22.33 2.79
N SER A 302 -19.96 22.50 2.53
CA SER A 302 -19.00 21.39 2.38
C SER A 302 -17.60 21.74 2.85
N LEU A 303 -16.99 20.87 3.67
CA LEU A 303 -15.64 21.03 4.17
C LEU A 303 -14.86 19.71 4.13
N CYS A 304 -13.69 19.72 3.49
CA CYS A 304 -12.80 18.57 3.37
C CYS A 304 -11.43 18.86 3.99
N LEU A 305 -11.14 18.17 5.11
CA LEU A 305 -9.91 18.28 5.92
C LEU A 305 -9.09 16.98 5.92
N ASN A 306 -9.32 16.10 4.93
CA ASN A 306 -8.60 14.84 4.74
C ASN A 306 -7.08 14.98 4.89
N HIS A 307 -6.43 14.03 5.57
CA HIS A 307 -4.99 13.99 5.84
C HIS A 307 -4.39 15.20 6.62
N ILE A 308 -5.20 16.13 7.15
CA ILE A 308 -4.69 17.17 8.05
C ILE A 308 -4.44 16.57 9.45
N GLN A 309 -3.28 16.86 10.04
CA GLN A 309 -2.81 16.22 11.28
C GLN A 309 -2.62 17.19 12.46
N TRP A 310 -2.64 18.51 12.24
CA TRP A 310 -2.35 19.54 13.25
C TRP A 310 -3.58 20.37 13.66
N VAL A 311 -4.76 19.84 13.36
CA VAL A 311 -6.07 20.36 13.78
C VAL A 311 -6.53 19.55 14.99
N SER A 312 -6.77 20.23 16.11
CA SER A 312 -7.19 19.65 17.39
C SER A 312 -8.71 19.59 17.52
N GLU A 313 -9.18 18.78 18.47
CA GLU A 313 -10.59 18.67 18.85
C GLU A 313 -11.24 20.04 19.12
N LYS A 314 -10.52 20.98 19.73
CA LYS A 314 -11.05 22.29 20.15
C LYS A 314 -11.48 23.19 19.00
N SER A 315 -10.85 23.07 17.84
CA SER A 315 -11.26 23.81 16.63
C SER A 315 -12.33 23.06 15.84
N LEU A 316 -12.33 21.73 15.85
CA LEU A 316 -13.41 20.92 15.25
C LEU A 316 -14.75 21.16 15.94
N LEU A 317 -14.75 21.34 17.27
CA LEU A 317 -15.92 21.77 18.07
C LEU A 317 -16.46 23.17 17.71
N GLN A 318 -15.82 23.93 16.81
CA GLN A 318 -16.39 25.16 16.26
C GLN A 318 -17.31 24.91 15.05
N LEU A 319 -17.25 23.74 14.43
CA LEU A 319 -18.01 23.42 13.20
C LEU A 319 -19.53 23.36 13.43
N ARG A 320 -20.00 23.16 14.66
CA ARG A 320 -21.41 23.31 15.06
C ARG A 320 -22.05 24.65 14.72
N LYS A 321 -21.25 25.67 14.39
CA LYS A 321 -21.71 26.97 13.84
C LYS A 321 -22.33 26.85 12.43
N PHE A 322 -22.19 25.70 11.76
CA PHE A 322 -22.69 25.47 10.40
C PHE A 322 -23.84 24.44 10.36
N PRO A 323 -25.08 24.80 10.73
CA PRO A 323 -26.25 23.90 10.69
C PRO A 323 -26.74 23.56 9.26
N LYS A 324 -26.06 24.07 8.22
CA LYS A 324 -26.32 23.78 6.79
C LYS A 324 -25.28 22.82 6.17
N LEU A 325 -24.35 22.29 6.97
CA LEU A 325 -23.17 21.57 6.51
C LEU A 325 -23.51 20.17 5.96
N ARG A 326 -23.65 20.08 4.64
CA ARG A 326 -24.07 18.87 3.91
C ARG A 326 -23.00 17.80 3.77
N SER A 327 -21.71 18.17 3.75
CA SER A 327 -20.64 17.23 3.43
C SER A 327 -19.39 17.46 4.27
N LEU A 328 -18.89 16.39 4.89
CA LEU A 328 -17.69 16.40 5.73
C LEU A 328 -16.73 15.26 5.39
N PHE A 329 -15.43 15.59 5.29
CA PHE A 329 -14.39 14.63 4.99
C PHE A 329 -13.18 14.79 5.92
N PHE A 330 -12.88 13.73 6.67
CA PHE A 330 -11.88 13.64 7.72
C PHE A 330 -10.93 12.43 7.56
N TYR A 331 -10.84 11.85 6.35
CA TYR A 331 -10.07 10.65 6.06
C TYR A 331 -8.62 10.70 6.59
N ASN A 332 -8.25 9.74 7.44
CA ASN A 332 -6.93 9.69 8.12
C ASN A 332 -6.59 11.04 8.80
N THR A 333 -7.50 11.57 9.61
CA THR A 333 -7.22 12.68 10.55
C THR A 333 -7.16 12.16 11.99
N LEU A 334 -7.01 13.05 12.98
CA LEU A 334 -6.98 12.72 14.40
C LEU A 334 -8.33 12.96 15.12
N ILE A 335 -9.42 13.15 14.37
CA ILE A 335 -10.77 13.39 14.90
C ILE A 335 -11.19 12.34 15.94
N THR A 336 -11.75 12.81 17.05
CA THR A 336 -12.14 12.03 18.23
C THR A 336 -13.66 11.90 18.33
N ASP A 337 -14.12 10.96 19.15
CA ASP A 337 -15.56 10.78 19.42
C ASP A 337 -16.24 12.09 19.85
N VAL A 338 -15.64 12.86 20.75
CA VAL A 338 -16.21 14.10 21.30
C VAL A 338 -16.52 15.10 20.17
N SER A 339 -15.55 15.36 19.29
CA SER A 339 -15.74 16.27 18.16
C SER A 339 -16.75 15.74 17.13
N LEU A 340 -16.76 14.44 16.84
CA LEU A 340 -17.71 13.88 15.87
C LEU A 340 -19.15 13.82 16.44
N CYS A 341 -19.32 13.60 17.75
CA CYS A 341 -20.63 13.67 18.41
C CYS A 341 -21.22 15.08 18.39
N ASP A 342 -20.44 16.11 18.75
CA ASP A 342 -20.85 17.52 18.70
C ASP A 342 -21.29 17.94 17.28
N ILE A 343 -20.49 17.59 16.27
CA ILE A 343 -20.81 17.80 14.86
C ILE A 343 -22.08 17.03 14.44
N ALA A 344 -22.24 15.77 14.86
CA ALA A 344 -23.42 14.98 14.54
C ALA A 344 -24.71 15.56 15.14
N VAL A 345 -24.67 16.04 16.40
CA VAL A 345 -25.81 16.67 17.07
C VAL A 345 -26.19 18.00 16.41
N HIS A 346 -25.21 18.84 16.05
CA HIS A 346 -25.49 20.20 15.58
C HIS A 346 -25.65 20.34 14.05
N CYS A 347 -24.97 19.51 13.25
CA CYS A 347 -25.02 19.56 11.78
C CYS A 347 -25.83 18.41 11.17
N GLY A 348 -26.07 17.32 11.91
CA GLY A 348 -26.60 16.04 11.41
C GLY A 348 -27.86 16.10 10.56
N PRO A 349 -28.90 16.90 10.89
CA PRO A 349 -30.10 17.01 10.07
C PRO A 349 -29.84 17.48 8.63
N SER A 350 -28.75 18.21 8.39
CA SER A 350 -28.35 18.70 7.06
C SER A 350 -27.34 17.78 6.33
N LEU A 351 -26.72 16.84 7.05
CA LEU A 351 -25.55 16.09 6.60
C LEU A 351 -25.93 14.95 5.64
N LEU A 352 -25.46 15.04 4.39
CA LEU A 352 -25.70 14.08 3.32
C LEU A 352 -24.49 13.18 3.03
N VAL A 353 -23.27 13.63 3.32
CA VAL A 353 -22.03 12.87 3.11
C VAL A 353 -21.10 12.98 4.32
N LEU A 354 -20.64 11.84 4.82
CA LEU A 354 -19.64 11.76 5.89
C LEU A 354 -18.55 10.75 5.52
N ASN A 355 -17.30 11.22 5.48
CA ASN A 355 -16.11 10.38 5.42
C ASN A 355 -15.29 10.56 6.70
N VAL A 356 -15.18 9.49 7.48
CA VAL A 356 -14.30 9.38 8.66
C VAL A 356 -13.48 8.08 8.62
N SER A 357 -13.15 7.57 7.43
CA SER A 357 -12.31 6.37 7.32
C SER A 357 -10.90 6.62 7.87
N LYS A 358 -10.26 5.59 8.44
CA LYS A 358 -8.91 5.64 9.05
C LYS A 358 -8.76 6.63 10.21
N CYS A 359 -9.87 7.06 10.82
CA CYS A 359 -9.91 7.91 12.01
C CYS A 359 -9.85 7.02 13.25
N ARG A 360 -8.64 6.59 13.59
CA ARG A 360 -8.37 5.56 14.63
C ARG A 360 -8.81 5.93 16.06
N ASN A 361 -9.17 7.19 16.30
CA ASN A 361 -9.61 7.70 17.59
C ASN A 361 -11.16 7.70 17.72
N LEU A 362 -11.88 7.10 16.77
CA LEU A 362 -13.33 6.93 16.80
C LEU A 362 -13.73 5.55 17.30
N SER A 363 -14.78 5.47 18.12
CA SER A 363 -15.39 4.25 18.63
C SER A 363 -16.84 4.09 18.13
N ASN A 364 -17.53 3.04 18.61
CA ASN A 364 -18.96 2.89 18.37
C ASN A 364 -19.80 4.09 18.81
N ASN A 365 -19.37 4.86 19.82
CA ASN A 365 -20.15 5.95 20.40
C ASN A 365 -20.42 7.09 19.40
N SER A 366 -19.40 7.52 18.66
CA SER A 366 -19.58 8.58 17.66
C SER A 366 -20.38 8.13 16.46
N ILE A 367 -20.17 6.90 15.98
CA ILE A 367 -20.95 6.37 14.85
C ILE A 367 -22.41 6.09 15.27
N ALA A 368 -22.67 5.72 16.53
CA ALA A 368 -24.02 5.67 17.09
C ALA A 368 -24.69 7.06 17.13
N THR A 369 -23.95 8.09 17.56
CA THR A 369 -24.45 9.48 17.60
C THR A 369 -24.71 10.03 16.19
N VAL A 370 -23.83 9.72 15.22
CA VAL A 370 -24.06 9.96 13.79
C VAL A 370 -25.33 9.27 13.31
N ALA A 371 -25.52 7.98 13.61
CA ALA A 371 -26.70 7.25 13.16
C ALA A 371 -28.02 7.85 13.67
N ILE A 372 -28.06 8.26 14.95
CA ILE A 372 -29.26 8.81 15.59
C ILE A 372 -29.67 10.17 15.01
N ASN A 373 -28.69 11.05 14.71
CA ASN A 373 -28.92 12.44 14.33
C ASN A 373 -28.83 12.69 12.81
N CYS A 374 -27.99 11.97 12.07
CA CYS A 374 -27.73 12.14 10.64
C CYS A 374 -28.65 11.24 9.78
N ARG A 375 -29.97 11.32 9.98
CA ARG A 375 -30.94 10.42 9.31
C ARG A 375 -31.02 10.61 7.79
N ASN A 376 -30.71 11.82 7.31
CA ASN A 376 -30.68 12.20 5.89
C ASN A 376 -29.38 11.79 5.16
N LEU A 377 -28.48 11.05 5.82
CA LEU A 377 -27.15 10.71 5.30
C LEU A 377 -27.24 9.74 4.11
N LYS A 378 -26.66 10.13 2.98
CA LYS A 378 -26.70 9.38 1.71
C LYS A 378 -25.42 8.63 1.36
N ARG A 379 -24.28 9.08 1.89
CA ARG A 379 -22.97 8.43 1.67
C ARG A 379 -22.19 8.38 3.00
N LEU A 380 -21.92 7.18 3.51
CA LEU A 380 -21.15 6.94 4.74
C LEU A 380 -19.88 6.11 4.45
N PHE A 381 -18.73 6.68 4.79
CA PHE A 381 -17.42 6.07 4.61
C PHE A 381 -16.70 5.95 5.97
N ILE A 382 -16.60 4.73 6.50
CA ILE A 382 -16.06 4.42 7.84
C ILE A 382 -14.98 3.33 7.83
N GLN A 383 -14.40 3.05 6.65
CA GLN A 383 -13.39 2.01 6.41
C GLN A 383 -12.15 2.09 7.34
N ASP A 384 -11.48 0.95 7.54
CA ASP A 384 -10.20 0.83 8.27
C ASP A 384 -10.24 1.45 9.70
N ASN A 385 -11.40 1.45 10.36
CA ASN A 385 -11.60 1.92 11.73
C ASN A 385 -11.75 0.71 12.69
N PRO A 386 -10.66 0.26 13.35
CA PRO A 386 -10.64 -1.05 14.02
C PRO A 386 -11.47 -1.14 15.31
N ALA A 387 -11.82 -0.01 15.92
CA ALA A 387 -12.62 0.05 17.15
C ALA A 387 -14.15 0.03 16.90
N LEU A 388 -14.59 0.01 15.63
CA LEU A 388 -16.00 -0.16 15.29
C LEU A 388 -16.39 -1.64 15.34
N THR A 389 -17.48 -1.94 16.03
CA THR A 389 -18.06 -3.28 16.16
C THR A 389 -19.49 -3.28 15.63
N ALA A 390 -20.17 -4.43 15.68
CA ALA A 390 -21.54 -4.59 15.19
C ALA A 390 -22.52 -3.52 15.69
N GLN A 391 -22.40 -3.11 16.96
CA GLN A 391 -23.33 -2.16 17.62
C GLN A 391 -23.53 -0.85 16.85
N SER A 392 -22.46 -0.25 16.32
CA SER A 392 -22.58 1.02 15.58
C SER A 392 -23.25 0.85 14.23
N ILE A 393 -22.87 -0.19 13.48
CA ILE A 393 -23.49 -0.53 12.19
C ILE A 393 -24.98 -0.89 12.39
N SER A 394 -25.34 -1.60 13.46
CA SER A 394 -26.71 -1.91 13.83
C SER A 394 -27.58 -0.69 14.13
N LEU A 395 -26.98 0.45 14.50
CA LEU A 395 -27.68 1.73 14.61
C LEU A 395 -27.76 2.46 13.27
N VAL A 396 -26.71 2.41 12.45
CA VAL A 396 -26.71 2.98 11.08
C VAL A 396 -27.82 2.35 10.24
N GLY A 397 -27.90 1.02 10.15
CA GLY A 397 -28.90 0.31 9.35
C GLY A 397 -30.36 0.56 9.79
N ARG A 398 -30.57 0.90 11.07
CA ARG A 398 -31.90 1.21 11.63
C ARG A 398 -32.33 2.67 11.47
N ASN A 399 -31.40 3.62 11.27
CA ASN A 399 -31.71 5.06 11.32
C ASN A 399 -31.35 5.84 10.05
N CYS A 400 -30.34 5.42 9.29
CA CYS A 400 -29.85 6.12 8.10
C CYS A 400 -30.47 5.54 6.82
N LEU A 401 -31.80 5.52 6.74
CA LEU A 401 -32.56 4.87 5.66
C LEU A 401 -32.38 5.52 4.27
N GLU A 402 -31.80 6.72 4.20
CA GLU A 402 -31.45 7.41 2.94
C GLU A 402 -30.07 7.02 2.38
N LEU A 403 -29.38 6.02 2.94
CA LEU A 403 -28.04 5.60 2.50
C LEU A 403 -28.06 4.96 1.11
N ASN A 404 -27.46 5.66 0.15
CA ASN A 404 -27.15 5.15 -1.19
C ASN A 404 -25.76 4.49 -1.24
N VAL A 405 -24.83 4.85 -0.34
CA VAL A 405 -23.45 4.32 -0.31
C VAL A 405 -23.04 4.03 1.12
N LEU A 406 -22.68 2.78 1.40
CA LEU A 406 -22.15 2.33 2.68
C LEU A 406 -20.84 1.56 2.49
N ARG A 407 -19.75 2.07 3.06
CA ARG A 407 -18.44 1.42 3.02
C ARG A 407 -17.85 1.23 4.42
N ILE A 408 -17.76 -0.03 4.79
CA ILE A 408 -17.30 -0.49 6.12
C ILE A 408 -16.07 -1.41 6.00
N ASP A 409 -15.45 -1.46 4.81
CA ASP A 409 -14.34 -2.35 4.50
C ASP A 409 -13.12 -2.16 5.41
N GLY A 410 -12.47 -3.28 5.76
CA GLY A 410 -11.35 -3.32 6.71
C GLY A 410 -11.71 -3.09 8.19
N CYS A 411 -12.99 -2.96 8.56
CA CYS A 411 -13.43 -2.87 9.96
C CYS A 411 -13.54 -4.26 10.61
N LEU A 412 -12.40 -4.77 11.10
CA LEU A 412 -12.16 -6.17 11.51
C LEU A 412 -13.06 -6.74 12.63
N ASN A 413 -13.89 -5.92 13.28
CA ASN A 413 -14.75 -6.29 14.41
C ASN A 413 -16.26 -6.24 14.10
N ILE A 414 -16.64 -6.12 12.83
CA ILE A 414 -18.02 -6.25 12.34
C ILE A 414 -18.44 -7.73 12.31
N MET A 415 -19.69 -8.03 12.67
CA MET A 415 -20.24 -9.40 12.82
C MET A 415 -21.60 -9.53 12.10
N ASP A 416 -22.24 -10.70 12.17
CA ASP A 416 -23.47 -10.97 11.42
C ASP A 416 -24.67 -10.10 11.83
N ASP A 417 -24.85 -9.79 13.12
CA ASP A 417 -25.90 -8.89 13.63
C ASP A 417 -25.89 -7.49 12.98
N SER A 418 -24.69 -7.03 12.61
CA SER A 418 -24.50 -5.78 11.87
C SER A 418 -24.86 -5.90 10.39
N ILE A 419 -24.72 -7.07 9.76
CA ILE A 419 -25.13 -7.28 8.37
C ILE A 419 -26.67 -7.41 8.31
N PHE A 420 -27.28 -8.21 9.18
CA PHE A 420 -28.75 -8.30 9.29
C PHE A 420 -29.42 -6.94 9.50
N SER A 421 -28.76 -6.01 10.20
CA SER A 421 -29.29 -4.66 10.41
C SER A 421 -29.42 -3.80 9.15
N LEU A 422 -28.80 -4.18 8.04
CA LEU A 422 -28.82 -3.44 6.76
C LEU A 422 -30.05 -3.78 5.91
N GLU A 423 -30.85 -4.78 6.29
CA GLU A 423 -32.10 -5.19 5.65
C GLU A 423 -33.06 -4.02 5.30
N PRO A 424 -33.19 -2.94 6.11
CA PRO A 424 -34.04 -1.78 5.77
C PRO A 424 -33.48 -0.83 4.70
N LEU A 425 -32.21 -0.96 4.29
CA LEU A 425 -31.52 0.02 3.43
C LEU A 425 -31.81 -0.21 1.93
N SER A 426 -33.09 -0.25 1.53
CA SER A 426 -33.50 -0.58 0.15
C SER A 426 -32.97 0.38 -0.93
N LYS A 427 -32.58 1.60 -0.55
CA LYS A 427 -31.96 2.63 -1.43
C LYS A 427 -30.46 2.41 -1.70
N LEU A 428 -29.85 1.38 -1.10
CA LEU A 428 -28.41 1.19 -1.10
C LEU A 428 -27.88 0.72 -2.46
N LYS A 429 -27.16 1.60 -3.15
CA LYS A 429 -26.57 1.39 -4.48
C LYS A 429 -25.17 0.78 -4.42
N ILE A 430 -24.38 1.16 -3.42
CA ILE A 430 -22.99 0.70 -3.27
C ILE A 430 -22.79 0.15 -1.87
N LEU A 431 -22.48 -1.14 -1.78
CA LEU A 431 -22.15 -1.84 -0.54
C LEU A 431 -20.75 -2.46 -0.63
N ASN A 432 -19.85 -2.07 0.28
CA ASN A 432 -18.53 -2.70 0.39
C ASN A 432 -18.35 -3.40 1.75
N LEU A 433 -18.24 -4.72 1.68
CA LEU A 433 -18.04 -5.65 2.80
C LEU A 433 -16.67 -6.35 2.73
N SER A 434 -15.71 -5.81 1.97
CA SER A 434 -14.40 -6.45 1.79
C SER A 434 -13.54 -6.49 3.05
N GLY A 435 -12.80 -7.59 3.24
CA GLY A 435 -11.88 -7.76 4.37
C GLY A 435 -12.54 -7.73 5.75
N LEU A 436 -13.72 -8.35 5.91
CA LEU A 436 -14.47 -8.51 7.15
C LEU A 436 -14.39 -9.96 7.66
N PRO A 437 -13.31 -10.37 8.35
CA PRO A 437 -13.02 -11.79 8.61
C PRO A 437 -14.01 -12.51 9.54
N LYS A 438 -14.92 -11.78 10.21
CA LYS A 438 -15.81 -12.31 11.25
C LYS A 438 -17.25 -12.57 10.79
N ILE A 439 -17.69 -12.06 9.63
CA ILE A 439 -19.05 -12.30 9.12
C ILE A 439 -19.19 -13.71 8.51
N ASN A 440 -20.42 -14.20 8.40
CA ASN A 440 -20.84 -15.43 7.75
C ASN A 440 -21.63 -15.07 6.47
N GLU A 441 -21.59 -15.91 5.43
CA GLU A 441 -22.34 -15.62 4.22
C GLU A 441 -23.86 -15.63 4.40
N MET A 442 -24.38 -16.39 5.38
CA MET A 442 -25.81 -16.47 5.65
C MET A 442 -26.44 -15.13 6.05
N SER A 443 -25.67 -14.19 6.63
CA SER A 443 -26.19 -12.87 6.98
C SER A 443 -26.36 -11.96 5.76
N LEU A 444 -25.42 -12.03 4.80
CA LEU A 444 -25.55 -11.36 3.51
C LEU A 444 -26.68 -11.96 2.67
N ILE A 445 -26.74 -13.29 2.59
CA ILE A 445 -27.77 -14.02 1.83
C ILE A 445 -29.19 -13.59 2.24
N LYS A 446 -29.45 -13.39 3.55
CA LYS A 446 -30.75 -12.93 4.04
C LYS A 446 -31.14 -11.53 3.57
N ILE A 447 -30.18 -10.59 3.51
CA ILE A 447 -30.49 -9.17 3.22
C ILE A 447 -30.52 -8.85 1.72
N LEU A 448 -29.85 -9.62 0.87
CA LEU A 448 -29.74 -9.34 -0.57
C LEU A 448 -31.08 -9.11 -1.30
N PRO A 449 -32.17 -9.86 -1.03
CA PRO A 449 -33.48 -9.59 -1.64
C PRO A 449 -34.08 -8.22 -1.32
N SER A 450 -33.69 -7.59 -0.19
CA SER A 450 -34.20 -6.28 0.24
C SER A 450 -33.42 -5.10 -0.37
N LEU A 451 -32.25 -5.34 -0.95
CA LEU A 451 -31.35 -4.32 -1.49
C LEU A 451 -31.55 -4.14 -3.02
N SER A 452 -32.79 -3.96 -3.48
CA SER A 452 -33.16 -3.99 -4.91
C SER A 452 -32.40 -3.00 -5.80
N ASP A 453 -32.01 -1.85 -5.25
CA ASP A 453 -31.30 -0.78 -5.97
C ASP A 453 -29.78 -0.97 -6.05
N LEU A 454 -29.25 -2.12 -5.61
CA LEU A 454 -27.81 -2.38 -5.53
C LEU A 454 -27.15 -2.48 -6.93
N GLU A 455 -26.24 -1.55 -7.19
CA GLU A 455 -25.50 -1.35 -8.44
C GLU A 455 -24.05 -1.85 -8.34
N GLU A 456 -23.43 -1.75 -7.15
CA GLU A 456 -22.06 -2.22 -6.89
C GLU A 456 -21.94 -3.02 -5.57
N LEU A 457 -21.31 -4.19 -5.66
CA LEU A 457 -21.08 -5.08 -4.52
C LEU A 457 -19.62 -5.58 -4.47
N TYR A 458 -19.00 -5.39 -3.32
CA TYR A 458 -17.59 -5.74 -3.08
C TYR A 458 -17.45 -6.72 -1.91
N LEU A 459 -17.02 -7.94 -2.22
CA LEU A 459 -16.92 -9.08 -1.31
C LEU A 459 -15.50 -9.67 -1.21
N TYR A 460 -14.51 -9.08 -1.88
CA TYR A 460 -13.13 -9.57 -1.91
C TYR A 460 -12.45 -9.63 -0.53
N ASP A 461 -11.38 -10.43 -0.42
CA ASP A 461 -10.62 -10.70 0.82
C ASP A 461 -11.44 -11.35 1.97
N ASN A 462 -12.63 -11.90 1.70
CA ASN A 462 -13.46 -12.59 2.69
C ASN A 462 -13.41 -14.12 2.52
N PRO A 463 -12.78 -14.88 3.43
CA PRO A 463 -12.58 -16.32 3.27
C PRO A 463 -13.85 -17.17 3.48
N ARG A 464 -15.02 -16.55 3.72
CA ARG A 464 -16.27 -17.23 4.13
C ARG A 464 -17.43 -17.09 3.13
N PHE A 465 -17.28 -16.35 2.04
CA PHE A 465 -18.28 -16.32 0.96
C PHE A 465 -18.04 -17.47 -0.01
N SER A 466 -19.11 -18.16 -0.41
CA SER A 466 -19.08 -19.28 -1.35
C SER A 466 -20.04 -19.08 -2.53
N ASP A 467 -20.12 -20.12 -3.36
CA ASP A 467 -21.18 -20.36 -4.34
C ASP A 467 -22.61 -20.01 -3.85
N LEU A 468 -22.93 -20.15 -2.55
CA LEU A 468 -24.24 -19.82 -2.00
C LEU A 468 -24.54 -18.32 -2.09
N THR A 469 -23.59 -17.47 -1.68
CA THR A 469 -23.69 -16.01 -1.83
C THR A 469 -23.94 -15.60 -3.28
N VAL A 470 -23.16 -16.17 -4.20
CA VAL A 470 -23.22 -15.79 -5.62
C VAL A 470 -24.51 -16.29 -6.28
N LYS A 471 -25.00 -17.49 -5.94
CA LYS A 471 -26.33 -17.97 -6.38
C LYS A 471 -27.48 -17.12 -5.84
N GLN A 472 -27.35 -16.58 -4.62
CA GLN A 472 -28.35 -15.65 -4.09
C GLN A 472 -28.39 -14.34 -4.91
N LEU A 473 -27.25 -13.83 -5.38
CA LEU A 473 -27.23 -12.66 -6.27
C LEU A 473 -28.00 -12.92 -7.58
N SER A 474 -27.86 -14.11 -8.17
CA SER A 474 -28.59 -14.51 -9.38
C SER A 474 -30.11 -14.40 -9.22
N VAL A 475 -30.66 -14.80 -8.08
CA VAL A 475 -32.12 -14.82 -7.83
C VAL A 475 -32.66 -13.53 -7.21
N SER A 476 -31.81 -12.61 -6.75
CA SER A 476 -32.24 -11.37 -6.05
C SER A 476 -32.60 -10.21 -7.01
N ASN A 477 -32.62 -10.43 -8.33
CA ASN A 477 -33.06 -9.48 -9.36
C ASN A 477 -32.38 -8.09 -9.29
N LEU A 478 -31.09 -8.07 -8.94
CA LEU A 478 -30.33 -6.85 -8.66
C LEU A 478 -29.86 -6.15 -9.94
N ARG A 479 -29.78 -4.82 -9.92
CA ARG A 479 -29.28 -3.98 -11.03
C ARG A 479 -27.75 -3.88 -11.06
N LEU A 480 -27.08 -4.97 -10.71
CA LEU A 480 -25.65 -5.00 -10.43
C LEU A 480 -24.83 -4.79 -11.70
N HIS A 481 -23.99 -3.75 -11.73
CA HIS A 481 -23.02 -3.49 -12.81
C HIS A 481 -21.56 -3.72 -12.40
N THR A 482 -21.28 -3.74 -11.09
CA THR A 482 -19.94 -4.01 -10.53
C THR A 482 -20.00 -5.13 -9.49
N LEU A 483 -19.29 -6.23 -9.74
CA LEU A 483 -19.08 -7.31 -8.77
C LEU A 483 -17.59 -7.58 -8.56
N ARG A 484 -17.17 -7.68 -7.30
CA ARG A 484 -15.83 -8.16 -6.92
C ARG A 484 -15.91 -9.28 -5.88
N VAL A 485 -15.49 -10.48 -6.29
CA VAL A 485 -15.40 -11.70 -5.46
C VAL A 485 -13.98 -12.27 -5.44
N ASP A 486 -12.98 -11.45 -5.83
CA ASP A 486 -11.58 -11.86 -5.93
C ASP A 486 -10.95 -12.21 -4.59
N ASN A 487 -9.95 -13.11 -4.63
CA ASN A 487 -9.30 -13.69 -3.45
C ASN A 487 -10.28 -14.41 -2.48
N THR A 488 -11.27 -15.12 -3.01
CA THR A 488 -12.17 -16.01 -2.24
C THR A 488 -11.96 -17.47 -2.67
N ASN A 489 -12.02 -18.41 -1.72
CA ASN A 489 -11.63 -19.81 -1.98
C ASN A 489 -12.79 -20.71 -2.46
N PHE A 490 -14.05 -20.29 -2.28
CA PHE A 490 -15.22 -21.17 -2.38
C PHE A 490 -16.21 -20.81 -3.51
N VAL A 491 -15.80 -19.92 -4.42
CA VAL A 491 -16.58 -19.54 -5.61
C VAL A 491 -16.12 -20.39 -6.80
N THR A 492 -17.07 -21.07 -7.44
CA THR A 492 -16.85 -22.02 -8.54
C THR A 492 -17.54 -21.60 -9.83
N ASN A 493 -17.26 -22.32 -10.92
CA ASN A 493 -17.97 -22.18 -12.20
C ASN A 493 -19.51 -22.07 -12.06
N ASN A 494 -20.11 -22.93 -11.23
CA ASN A 494 -21.56 -23.12 -11.21
C ASN A 494 -22.32 -21.87 -10.74
N SER A 495 -21.73 -21.08 -9.83
CA SER A 495 -22.37 -19.86 -9.36
C SER A 495 -22.16 -18.67 -10.30
N ILE A 496 -20.97 -18.52 -10.90
CA ILE A 496 -20.71 -17.44 -11.87
C ILE A 496 -21.50 -17.64 -13.18
N ILE A 497 -21.65 -18.89 -13.65
CA ILE A 497 -22.51 -19.21 -14.81
C ILE A 497 -24.00 -18.95 -14.49
N SER A 498 -24.44 -19.27 -13.26
CA SER A 498 -25.78 -18.89 -12.79
C SER A 498 -25.96 -17.36 -12.80
N LEU A 499 -24.98 -16.62 -12.30
CA LEU A 499 -25.00 -15.16 -12.23
C LEU A 499 -25.06 -14.53 -13.63
N SER A 500 -24.24 -15.01 -14.57
CA SER A 500 -24.18 -14.50 -15.95
C SER A 500 -25.47 -14.74 -16.74
N ASN A 501 -26.22 -15.77 -16.38
CA ASN A 501 -27.52 -16.06 -17.01
C ASN A 501 -28.67 -15.21 -16.43
N SER A 502 -28.49 -14.60 -15.25
CA SER A 502 -29.54 -13.85 -14.53
C SER A 502 -29.34 -12.33 -14.56
N ILE A 503 -28.10 -11.84 -14.45
CA ILE A 503 -27.78 -10.40 -14.48
C ILE A 503 -27.20 -10.06 -15.85
N SER A 504 -27.78 -9.11 -16.58
CA SER A 504 -27.39 -8.77 -17.97
C SER A 504 -26.67 -7.42 -18.12
N TYR A 505 -26.40 -6.73 -17.00
CA TYR A 505 -25.88 -5.36 -16.97
C TYR A 505 -24.45 -5.23 -16.41
N LEU A 506 -23.71 -6.34 -16.24
CA LEU A 506 -22.36 -6.30 -15.67
C LEU A 506 -21.39 -5.56 -16.59
N ARG A 507 -20.69 -4.57 -16.01
CA ARG A 507 -19.63 -3.77 -16.64
C ARG A 507 -18.26 -4.09 -16.07
N THR A 508 -18.20 -4.42 -14.77
CA THR A 508 -16.96 -4.75 -14.05
C THR A 508 -17.14 -6.07 -13.31
N ILE A 509 -16.29 -7.05 -13.61
CA ILE A 509 -16.20 -8.29 -12.84
C ILE A 509 -14.74 -8.62 -12.52
N ASN A 510 -14.45 -8.87 -11.24
CA ASN A 510 -13.13 -9.34 -10.80
C ASN A 510 -13.24 -10.75 -10.22
N LEU A 511 -12.55 -11.67 -10.88
CA LEU A 511 -12.48 -13.10 -10.57
C LEU A 511 -11.04 -13.53 -10.25
N SER A 512 -10.14 -12.58 -9.94
CA SER A 512 -8.72 -12.85 -9.74
C SER A 512 -8.48 -13.79 -8.55
N HIS A 513 -7.49 -14.67 -8.70
CA HIS A 513 -7.08 -15.70 -7.74
C HIS A 513 -8.16 -16.73 -7.36
N LEU A 514 -9.29 -16.81 -8.09
CA LEU A 514 -10.23 -17.92 -7.93
C LEU A 514 -9.62 -19.24 -8.47
N THR A 515 -9.58 -20.27 -7.63
CA THR A 515 -8.98 -21.57 -7.94
C THR A 515 -9.93 -22.56 -8.63
N HIS A 516 -11.25 -22.29 -8.62
CA HIS A 516 -12.30 -23.22 -9.06
C HIS A 516 -13.12 -22.70 -10.25
N ILE A 517 -12.52 -21.82 -11.07
CA ILE A 517 -13.06 -21.36 -12.36
C ILE A 517 -12.27 -21.93 -13.54
N SER A 518 -12.96 -22.17 -14.65
CA SER A 518 -12.43 -22.67 -15.92
C SER A 518 -13.07 -21.96 -17.11
N ASP A 519 -12.62 -22.27 -18.33
CA ASP A 519 -13.03 -21.63 -19.59
C ASP A 519 -14.55 -21.51 -19.78
N SER A 520 -15.31 -22.52 -19.33
CA SER A 520 -16.78 -22.53 -19.33
C SER A 520 -17.42 -21.31 -18.65
N THR A 521 -16.81 -20.78 -17.58
CA THR A 521 -17.27 -19.54 -16.93
C THR A 521 -17.03 -18.33 -17.81
N ILE A 522 -15.87 -18.24 -18.46
CA ILE A 522 -15.51 -17.08 -19.28
C ILE A 522 -16.30 -17.10 -20.60
N LEU A 523 -16.57 -18.28 -21.15
CA LEU A 523 -17.47 -18.46 -22.30
C LEU A 523 -18.92 -18.04 -21.96
N ALA A 524 -19.43 -18.41 -20.80
CA ALA A 524 -20.76 -17.97 -20.33
C ALA A 524 -20.82 -16.44 -20.15
N LEU A 525 -19.77 -15.83 -19.58
CA LEU A 525 -19.66 -14.38 -19.46
C LEU A 525 -19.57 -13.68 -20.83
N ALA A 526 -18.72 -14.16 -21.75
CA ALA A 526 -18.55 -13.57 -23.08
C ALA A 526 -19.81 -13.65 -23.95
N THR A 527 -20.58 -14.74 -23.84
CA THR A 527 -21.83 -14.93 -24.61
C THR A 527 -23.00 -14.12 -24.06
N THR A 528 -23.10 -13.95 -22.74
CA THR A 528 -24.22 -13.22 -22.10
C THR A 528 -23.93 -11.73 -21.86
N GLN A 529 -22.74 -11.38 -21.36
CA GLN A 529 -22.41 -10.06 -20.82
C GLN A 529 -21.77 -9.13 -21.86
N LYS A 530 -22.57 -8.71 -22.84
CA LYS A 530 -22.14 -7.85 -23.96
C LYS A 530 -21.64 -6.45 -23.57
N PHE A 531 -21.73 -6.07 -22.28
CA PHE A 531 -21.38 -4.74 -21.78
C PHE A 531 -20.19 -4.71 -20.79
N ILE A 532 -19.45 -5.82 -20.62
CA ILE A 532 -18.26 -5.82 -19.75
C ILE A 532 -17.17 -4.91 -20.34
N GLN A 533 -16.74 -3.95 -19.52
CA GLN A 533 -15.65 -3.00 -19.78
C GLN A 533 -14.37 -3.34 -18.99
N LYS A 534 -14.50 -3.95 -17.80
CA LYS A 534 -13.36 -4.33 -16.95
C LYS A 534 -13.42 -5.80 -16.55
N LEU A 535 -12.42 -6.59 -16.95
CA LEU A 535 -12.29 -8.02 -16.67
C LEU A 535 -10.92 -8.35 -16.07
N TYR A 536 -10.93 -9.02 -14.92
CA TYR A 536 -9.72 -9.35 -14.15
C TYR A 536 -9.68 -10.85 -13.82
N LEU A 537 -8.65 -11.53 -14.32
CA LEU A 537 -8.45 -12.99 -14.27
C LEU A 537 -7.03 -13.36 -13.76
N THR A 538 -6.37 -12.45 -13.04
CA THR A 538 -4.98 -12.60 -12.59
C THR A 538 -4.82 -13.86 -11.71
N GLY A 539 -3.86 -14.72 -12.06
CA GLY A 539 -3.53 -15.93 -11.30
C GLY A 539 -4.59 -17.05 -11.28
N CYS A 540 -5.59 -17.02 -12.18
CA CYS A 540 -6.65 -18.03 -12.24
C CYS A 540 -6.19 -19.27 -13.03
N LYS A 541 -5.88 -20.36 -12.31
CA LYS A 541 -5.14 -21.53 -12.83
C LYS A 541 -5.93 -22.46 -13.77
N GLY A 542 -7.26 -22.42 -13.76
CA GLY A 542 -8.12 -23.32 -14.54
C GLY A 542 -8.50 -22.81 -15.94
N LEU A 543 -7.96 -21.66 -16.36
CA LEU A 543 -8.28 -21.01 -17.64
C LEU A 543 -7.26 -21.42 -18.71
N THR A 544 -7.70 -21.83 -19.90
CA THR A 544 -6.85 -22.26 -21.02
C THR A 544 -6.98 -21.32 -22.24
N ASN A 545 -6.55 -21.74 -23.43
CA ASN A 545 -6.64 -20.93 -24.65
C ASN A 545 -8.08 -20.47 -24.95
N ASP A 546 -9.07 -21.31 -24.65
CA ASP A 546 -10.49 -21.07 -24.92
C ASP A 546 -11.02 -19.84 -24.17
N THR A 547 -10.48 -19.54 -22.97
CA THR A 547 -10.73 -18.28 -22.26
C THR A 547 -10.37 -17.07 -23.12
N LEU A 548 -9.20 -17.04 -23.75
CA LEU A 548 -8.79 -15.87 -24.54
C LEU A 548 -9.56 -15.77 -25.86
N PHE A 549 -9.83 -16.91 -26.50
CA PHE A 549 -10.70 -16.93 -27.69
C PHE A 549 -12.12 -16.41 -27.36
N ALA A 550 -12.71 -16.83 -26.24
CA ALA A 550 -13.98 -16.27 -25.75
C ALA A 550 -13.88 -14.77 -25.44
N VAL A 551 -12.86 -14.34 -24.69
CA VAL A 551 -12.62 -12.93 -24.33
C VAL A 551 -12.42 -12.05 -25.57
N SER A 552 -11.84 -12.56 -26.65
CA SER A 552 -11.61 -11.80 -27.89
C SER A 552 -12.91 -11.27 -28.54
N SER A 553 -14.05 -11.90 -28.25
CA SER A 553 -15.38 -11.45 -28.71
C SER A 553 -15.93 -10.25 -27.92
N MET A 554 -15.36 -9.94 -26.75
CA MET A 554 -15.86 -8.93 -25.81
C MET A 554 -15.46 -7.51 -26.23
N SER A 555 -15.97 -7.05 -27.38
CA SER A 555 -15.55 -5.79 -28.02
C SER A 555 -15.69 -4.51 -27.17
N SER A 556 -16.50 -4.52 -26.11
CA SER A 556 -16.63 -3.42 -25.14
C SER A 556 -15.48 -3.31 -24.13
N LEU A 557 -14.52 -4.24 -24.13
CA LEU A 557 -13.51 -4.33 -23.08
C LEU A 557 -12.45 -3.21 -23.15
N GLU A 558 -12.30 -2.48 -22.05
CA GLU A 558 -11.33 -1.41 -21.85
C GLU A 558 -10.16 -1.83 -20.94
N VAL A 559 -10.39 -2.78 -20.03
CA VAL A 559 -9.39 -3.27 -19.06
C VAL A 559 -9.38 -4.80 -19.07
N LEU A 560 -8.22 -5.38 -19.41
CA LEU A 560 -7.96 -6.82 -19.33
C LEU A 560 -6.72 -7.09 -18.48
N ARG A 561 -6.84 -7.99 -17.50
CA ARG A 561 -5.70 -8.52 -16.74
C ARG A 561 -5.72 -10.04 -16.72
N ILE A 562 -4.67 -10.63 -17.27
CA ILE A 562 -4.45 -12.08 -17.38
C ILE A 562 -3.03 -12.46 -16.90
N ASP A 563 -2.47 -11.64 -16.00
CA ASP A 563 -1.09 -11.79 -15.56
C ASP A 563 -0.82 -13.06 -14.72
N ASP A 564 0.40 -13.57 -14.89
CA ASP A 564 0.88 -14.91 -14.53
C ASP A 564 0.08 -16.05 -15.21
N GLY A 565 -0.45 -15.78 -16.41
CA GLY A 565 -1.10 -16.75 -17.31
C GLY A 565 -0.10 -17.57 -18.14
N PHE A 566 0.67 -18.44 -17.49
CA PHE A 566 1.69 -19.29 -18.12
C PHE A 566 1.15 -20.28 -19.18
N GLN A 567 -0.14 -20.60 -19.09
CA GLN A 567 -0.80 -21.67 -19.83
C GLN A 567 -1.45 -21.25 -21.16
N PHE A 568 -1.43 -19.96 -21.51
CA PHE A 568 -1.95 -19.46 -22.79
C PHE A 568 -0.91 -19.63 -23.91
N SER A 569 -1.35 -19.92 -25.14
CA SER A 569 -0.50 -20.01 -26.34
C SER A 569 -0.29 -18.66 -27.04
N GLU A 570 0.69 -18.59 -27.95
CA GLU A 570 0.92 -17.42 -28.80
C GLU A 570 -0.32 -17.03 -29.63
N GLU A 571 -1.07 -18.01 -30.12
CA GLU A 571 -2.30 -17.80 -30.89
C GLU A 571 -3.43 -17.24 -30.01
N ALA A 572 -3.63 -17.83 -28.83
CA ALA A 572 -4.62 -17.38 -27.86
C ALA A 572 -4.33 -15.94 -27.40
N LEU A 573 -3.06 -15.61 -27.13
CA LEU A 573 -2.61 -14.26 -26.79
C LEU A 573 -2.71 -13.29 -27.98
N SER A 574 -2.51 -13.76 -29.22
CA SER A 574 -2.71 -12.93 -30.43
C SER A 574 -4.16 -12.51 -30.63
N SER A 575 -5.14 -13.29 -30.16
CA SER A 575 -6.57 -12.94 -30.22
C SER A 575 -6.93 -11.65 -29.46
N ILE A 576 -6.08 -11.21 -28.52
CA ILE A 576 -6.22 -9.91 -27.82
C ILE A 576 -6.21 -8.74 -28.83
N GLY A 577 -5.60 -8.91 -30.02
CA GLY A 577 -5.63 -7.93 -31.11
C GLY A 577 -7.04 -7.57 -31.63
N TYR A 578 -8.07 -8.38 -31.37
CA TYR A 578 -9.45 -8.01 -31.70
C TYR A 578 -10.03 -6.93 -30.76
N LEU A 579 -9.45 -6.74 -29.57
CA LEU A 579 -9.95 -5.87 -28.50
C LEU A 579 -9.46 -4.41 -28.66
N LYS A 580 -9.94 -3.76 -29.72
CA LYS A 580 -9.53 -2.41 -30.16
C LYS A 580 -9.76 -1.29 -29.13
N ASN A 581 -10.58 -1.51 -28.10
CA ASN A 581 -10.93 -0.54 -27.06
C ASN A 581 -10.02 -0.58 -25.82
N LEU A 582 -9.08 -1.53 -25.73
CA LEU A 582 -8.22 -1.69 -24.56
C LEU A 582 -7.40 -0.43 -24.22
N SER A 583 -7.61 0.06 -23.00
CA SER A 583 -6.93 1.17 -22.34
C SER A 583 -5.88 0.67 -21.33
N ILE A 584 -6.13 -0.49 -20.71
CA ILE A 584 -5.20 -1.17 -19.80
C ILE A 584 -5.11 -2.64 -20.17
N LEU A 585 -3.89 -3.12 -20.41
CA LEU A 585 -3.59 -4.54 -20.66
C LEU A 585 -2.43 -5.01 -19.78
N ASN A 586 -2.61 -6.14 -19.10
CA ASN A 586 -1.52 -6.85 -18.43
C ASN A 586 -1.43 -8.31 -18.89
N ILE A 587 -0.28 -8.62 -19.48
CA ILE A 587 0.14 -9.96 -19.96
C ILE A 587 1.46 -10.41 -19.29
N SER A 588 1.86 -9.76 -18.19
CA SER A 588 3.12 -10.08 -17.49
C SER A 588 3.14 -11.55 -17.05
N GLY A 589 4.26 -12.25 -17.23
CA GLY A 589 4.42 -13.66 -16.88
C GLY A 589 3.85 -14.66 -17.89
N CYS A 590 3.18 -14.23 -18.97
CA CYS A 590 2.77 -15.13 -20.04
C CYS A 590 4.00 -15.61 -20.85
N VAL A 591 4.59 -16.75 -20.50
CA VAL A 591 5.89 -17.19 -21.05
C VAL A 591 5.89 -17.48 -22.56
N ASN A 592 4.74 -17.87 -23.14
CA ASN A 592 4.60 -18.20 -24.56
C ASN A 592 4.39 -16.97 -25.46
N THR A 593 5.05 -15.85 -25.15
CA THR A 593 4.97 -14.60 -25.93
C THR A 593 6.13 -14.43 -26.90
N THR A 594 5.86 -13.95 -28.11
CA THR A 594 6.87 -13.50 -29.07
C THR A 594 6.68 -12.01 -29.41
N ASN A 595 7.64 -11.41 -30.13
CA ASN A 595 7.50 -10.06 -30.68
C ASN A 595 6.23 -9.89 -31.53
N ARG A 596 5.81 -10.94 -32.27
CA ARG A 596 4.63 -10.93 -33.15
C ARG A 596 3.36 -10.55 -32.40
N ILE A 597 3.19 -11.06 -31.18
CA ILE A 597 2.06 -10.74 -30.32
C ILE A 597 2.08 -9.26 -29.94
N ILE A 598 3.25 -8.73 -29.60
CA ILE A 598 3.38 -7.33 -29.20
C ILE A 598 3.15 -6.41 -30.40
N ASP A 599 3.58 -6.76 -31.60
CA ASP A 599 3.26 -6.02 -32.83
C ASP A 599 1.75 -6.08 -33.16
N VAL A 600 1.08 -7.22 -32.95
CA VAL A 600 -0.39 -7.36 -33.08
C VAL A 600 -1.13 -6.47 -32.07
N ILE A 601 -0.72 -6.47 -30.80
CA ILE A 601 -1.27 -5.57 -29.76
C ILE A 601 -1.01 -4.11 -30.14
N THR A 602 0.22 -3.79 -30.53
CA THR A 602 0.69 -2.43 -30.89
C THR A 602 -0.06 -1.85 -32.07
N TYR A 603 -0.33 -2.64 -33.11
CA TYR A 603 -1.03 -2.19 -34.30
C TYR A 603 -2.53 -1.97 -34.07
N ASN A 604 -3.18 -2.82 -33.26
CA ASN A 604 -4.63 -2.83 -33.09
C ASN A 604 -5.12 -2.07 -31.84
N CYS A 605 -4.47 -2.24 -30.69
CA CYS A 605 -4.90 -1.72 -29.39
C CYS A 605 -4.41 -0.27 -29.16
N ARG A 606 -4.59 0.62 -30.14
CA ARG A 606 -4.07 2.00 -30.14
C ARG A 606 -4.64 2.92 -29.06
N GLN A 607 -5.58 2.42 -28.24
CA GLN A 607 -6.16 3.13 -27.10
C GLN A 607 -5.34 3.00 -25.81
N LEU A 608 -4.37 2.07 -25.76
CA LEU A 608 -3.61 1.73 -24.55
C LEU A 608 -2.94 2.93 -23.87
N VAL A 609 -3.23 3.09 -22.58
CA VAL A 609 -2.65 4.07 -21.65
C VAL A 609 -1.67 3.38 -20.68
N GLN A 610 -1.92 2.11 -20.34
CA GLN A 610 -1.05 1.30 -19.48
C GLN A 610 -0.83 -0.08 -20.10
N LEU A 611 0.44 -0.48 -20.22
CA LEU A 611 0.83 -1.77 -20.77
C LEU A 611 1.88 -2.42 -19.85
N TYR A 612 1.56 -3.64 -19.41
CA TYR A 612 2.36 -4.43 -18.48
C TYR A 612 2.77 -5.75 -19.15
N MET A 613 4.08 -5.88 -19.37
CA MET A 613 4.73 -6.93 -20.16
C MET A 613 5.99 -7.42 -19.41
N SER A 614 5.85 -7.63 -18.10
CA SER A 614 6.96 -8.02 -17.22
C SER A 614 7.25 -9.52 -17.38
N ARG A 615 8.51 -9.95 -17.28
CA ARG A 615 8.96 -11.35 -17.36
C ARG A 615 8.58 -12.06 -18.67
N LEU A 616 8.73 -11.39 -19.82
CA LEU A 616 8.48 -11.99 -21.14
C LEU A 616 9.82 -12.35 -21.81
N PRO A 617 10.20 -13.65 -21.87
CA PRO A 617 11.59 -14.04 -22.17
C PRO A 617 12.02 -13.78 -23.62
N PHE A 618 11.12 -13.90 -24.60
CA PHE A 618 11.47 -13.72 -26.02
C PHE A 618 11.32 -12.27 -26.52
N VAL A 619 10.82 -11.35 -25.68
CA VAL A 619 10.70 -9.92 -26.01
C VAL A 619 12.09 -9.28 -26.04
N ASN A 620 12.42 -8.65 -27.16
CA ASN A 620 13.76 -8.11 -27.43
C ASN A 620 13.71 -6.68 -27.99
N ASP A 621 14.89 -6.18 -28.39
CA ASP A 621 15.11 -4.79 -28.83
C ASP A 621 14.17 -4.26 -29.91
N SER A 622 13.63 -5.08 -30.81
CA SER A 622 12.78 -4.57 -31.91
C SER A 622 11.40 -4.07 -31.43
N VAL A 623 11.00 -4.38 -30.20
CA VAL A 623 9.63 -4.16 -29.71
C VAL A 623 9.38 -2.73 -29.24
N LEU A 624 10.32 -2.09 -28.54
CA LEU A 624 10.09 -0.72 -28.05
C LEU A 624 9.93 0.33 -29.18
N PRO A 625 10.69 0.28 -30.30
CA PRO A 625 10.47 1.21 -31.41
C PRO A 625 9.08 1.12 -32.04
N SER A 626 8.54 -0.09 -32.27
CA SER A 626 7.20 -0.26 -32.84
C SER A 626 6.11 0.15 -31.83
N LEU A 627 6.23 -0.31 -30.58
CA LEU A 627 5.32 -0.03 -29.47
C LEU A 627 5.21 1.46 -29.17
N LEU A 628 6.33 2.16 -29.00
CA LEU A 628 6.38 3.58 -28.66
C LEU A 628 5.94 4.48 -29.83
N SER A 629 6.15 4.07 -31.08
CA SER A 629 5.67 4.85 -32.23
C SER A 629 4.16 4.73 -32.47
N ASN A 630 3.55 3.57 -32.19
CA ASN A 630 2.15 3.28 -32.53
C ASN A 630 1.15 3.39 -31.36
N LEU A 631 1.60 3.48 -30.10
CA LEU A 631 0.74 3.67 -28.91
C LEU A 631 0.82 5.10 -28.34
N PRO A 632 0.26 6.13 -29.02
CA PRO A 632 0.42 7.55 -28.67
C PRO A 632 -0.28 7.99 -27.37
N LYS A 633 -0.98 7.08 -26.69
CA LYS A 633 -1.65 7.32 -25.40
C LYS A 633 -0.88 6.77 -24.20
N LEU A 634 0.17 5.99 -24.41
CA LEU A 634 0.87 5.23 -23.37
C LEU A 634 1.56 6.15 -22.35
N ARG A 635 1.35 5.84 -21.05
CA ARG A 635 1.90 6.57 -19.89
C ARG A 635 2.61 5.66 -18.90
N THR A 636 2.14 4.43 -18.75
CA THR A 636 2.75 3.40 -17.91
C THR A 636 3.22 2.26 -18.79
N LEU A 637 4.52 1.99 -18.76
CA LEU A 637 5.13 0.84 -19.43
C LEU A 637 5.98 0.06 -18.43
N ARG A 638 5.70 -1.24 -18.30
CA ARG A 638 6.48 -2.17 -17.47
C ARG A 638 6.96 -3.34 -18.30
N ILE A 639 8.27 -3.54 -18.28
CA ILE A 639 9.04 -4.58 -19.00
C ILE A 639 10.09 -5.21 -18.07
N ASP A 640 9.83 -5.18 -16.76
CA ASP A 640 10.75 -5.73 -15.77
C ASP A 640 10.90 -7.25 -15.90
N GLY A 641 12.13 -7.75 -15.92
CA GLY A 641 12.45 -9.16 -16.19
C GLY A 641 12.51 -9.56 -17.66
N CYS A 642 12.46 -8.62 -18.61
CA CYS A 642 12.66 -8.89 -20.04
C CYS A 642 14.15 -8.89 -20.38
N THR A 643 14.82 -10.00 -20.09
CA THR A 643 16.30 -10.12 -20.10
C THR A 643 16.95 -9.93 -21.46
N ASN A 644 16.21 -9.99 -22.57
CA ASN A 644 16.71 -9.81 -23.95
C ASN A 644 16.60 -8.35 -24.47
N MET A 645 16.37 -7.38 -23.59
CA MET A 645 16.26 -5.95 -23.93
C MET A 645 17.51 -5.17 -23.53
N THR A 646 18.12 -4.47 -24.49
CA THR A 646 19.37 -3.70 -24.37
C THR A 646 19.16 -2.22 -24.72
N ASP A 647 20.20 -1.40 -24.59
CA ASP A 647 20.18 0.01 -25.02
C ASP A 647 19.70 0.21 -26.48
N ARG A 648 19.90 -0.78 -27.36
CA ARG A 648 19.52 -0.70 -28.78
C ARG A 648 18.02 -0.48 -28.97
N SER A 649 17.18 -1.06 -28.10
CA SER A 649 15.72 -0.89 -28.08
C SER A 649 15.25 0.57 -28.08
N LEU A 650 16.12 1.50 -27.67
CA LEU A 650 15.82 2.93 -27.51
C LEU A 650 16.77 3.81 -28.34
N THR A 651 17.61 3.23 -29.19
CA THR A 651 18.44 3.98 -30.14
C THR A 651 17.62 4.49 -31.32
N GLY A 652 17.95 5.68 -31.84
CA GLY A 652 17.29 6.28 -33.00
C GLY A 652 15.84 6.76 -32.80
N ILE A 653 15.16 6.40 -31.71
CA ILE A 653 13.77 6.82 -31.44
C ILE A 653 13.70 8.34 -31.24
N LYS A 654 13.27 9.05 -32.28
CA LYS A 654 12.74 10.41 -32.19
C LYS A 654 11.25 10.32 -31.90
N PHE A 655 10.85 10.60 -30.66
CA PHE A 655 9.46 10.55 -30.25
C PHE A 655 8.72 11.73 -30.93
N LEU A 656 7.52 11.49 -31.48
CA LEU A 656 6.80 12.47 -32.32
C LEU A 656 6.13 13.61 -31.52
N ASN A 657 6.86 14.27 -30.60
CA ASN A 657 6.39 15.32 -29.67
C ASN A 657 5.12 14.97 -28.86
N ARG A 658 4.76 13.68 -28.76
CA ARG A 658 3.43 13.22 -28.30
C ARG A 658 3.45 12.20 -27.16
N LEU A 659 4.56 11.52 -26.92
CA LEU A 659 4.63 10.51 -25.86
C LEU A 659 4.89 11.14 -24.49
N THR A 660 4.20 10.62 -23.49
CA THR A 660 4.25 11.12 -22.11
C THR A 660 4.31 9.96 -21.12
N LEU A 661 5.32 9.10 -21.28
CA LEU A 661 5.64 8.12 -20.23
C LEU A 661 5.89 8.86 -18.90
N GLU A 662 5.18 8.43 -17.87
CA GLU A 662 5.26 8.91 -16.49
C GLU A 662 5.84 7.82 -15.57
N VAL A 663 5.60 6.55 -15.88
CA VAL A 663 6.06 5.39 -15.13
C VAL A 663 6.76 4.43 -16.09
N PHE A 664 8.03 4.13 -15.80
CA PHE A 664 8.82 3.16 -16.54
C PHE A 664 9.45 2.16 -15.57
N ASN A 665 9.25 0.87 -15.81
CA ASN A 665 10.01 -0.18 -15.13
C ASN A 665 10.75 -1.04 -16.17
N CYS A 666 12.06 -1.09 -16.02
CA CYS A 666 13.02 -1.82 -16.83
C CYS A 666 14.04 -2.59 -15.98
N SER A 667 13.69 -2.86 -14.72
CA SER A 667 14.51 -3.66 -13.80
C SER A 667 14.75 -5.07 -14.37
N GLU A 668 15.89 -5.68 -14.06
CA GLU A 668 16.26 -7.02 -14.57
C GLU A 668 16.34 -7.08 -16.12
N THR A 669 16.62 -5.96 -16.79
CA THR A 669 16.92 -5.88 -18.24
C THR A 669 18.38 -5.50 -18.47
N GLN A 670 18.91 -5.76 -19.68
CA GLN A 670 20.27 -5.38 -20.10
C GLN A 670 20.36 -3.92 -20.60
N MET A 671 19.37 -3.07 -20.29
CA MET A 671 19.43 -1.66 -20.67
C MET A 671 20.39 -0.88 -19.76
N GLY A 672 21.11 0.05 -20.38
CA GLY A 672 22.14 0.85 -19.75
C GLY A 672 21.79 2.34 -19.77
N CYS A 673 22.84 3.16 -19.76
CA CYS A 673 22.67 4.60 -19.66
C CYS A 673 22.15 5.27 -20.94
N ASN A 674 22.36 4.69 -22.15
CA ASN A 674 21.85 5.32 -23.38
C ASN A 674 20.33 5.27 -23.44
N GLY A 675 19.73 4.10 -23.19
CA GLY A 675 18.29 3.90 -23.30
C GLY A 675 17.53 4.76 -22.30
N LEU A 676 17.97 4.76 -21.04
CA LEU A 676 17.42 5.60 -19.99
C LEU A 676 17.50 7.10 -20.34
N LEU A 677 18.63 7.57 -20.88
CA LEU A 677 18.81 8.96 -21.30
C LEU A 677 17.91 9.34 -22.49
N ASN A 678 17.73 8.43 -23.46
CA ASN A 678 16.87 8.66 -24.62
C ASN A 678 15.39 8.77 -24.22
N ILE A 679 14.92 7.96 -23.26
CA ILE A 679 13.55 8.10 -22.71
C ILE A 679 13.38 9.43 -21.98
N VAL A 680 14.32 9.84 -21.12
CA VAL A 680 14.18 11.10 -20.34
C VAL A 680 14.26 12.35 -21.20
N GLN A 681 15.03 12.35 -22.28
CA GLN A 681 15.04 13.47 -23.24
C GLN A 681 13.67 13.73 -23.91
N GLN A 682 12.72 12.79 -23.79
CA GLN A 682 11.54 12.70 -24.64
C GLN A 682 10.25 12.36 -23.85
N SER A 683 10.30 12.32 -22.51
CA SER A 683 9.17 11.95 -21.65
C SER A 683 9.23 12.59 -20.26
N ASN A 684 8.15 12.46 -19.47
CA ASN A 684 7.99 13.14 -18.19
C ASN A 684 8.04 12.13 -17.02
N ILE A 685 9.14 11.36 -16.91
CA ILE A 685 9.26 10.30 -15.90
C ILE A 685 9.08 10.86 -14.48
N ARG A 686 8.20 10.20 -13.72
CA ARG A 686 7.90 10.44 -12.30
C ARG A 686 8.27 9.23 -11.44
N GLU A 687 8.21 8.02 -11.99
CA GLU A 687 8.70 6.81 -11.33
C GLU A 687 9.59 6.01 -12.29
N LEU A 688 10.86 5.82 -11.90
CA LEU A 688 11.79 4.88 -12.57
C LEU A 688 12.11 3.72 -11.63
N TYR A 689 12.05 2.52 -12.19
CA TYR A 689 12.52 1.29 -11.59
C TYR A 689 13.52 0.64 -12.57
N ALA A 690 14.78 0.54 -12.15
CA ALA A 690 15.92 0.02 -12.92
C ALA A 690 16.91 -0.67 -11.97
N TRP A 691 16.42 -1.62 -11.17
CA TRP A 691 17.24 -2.41 -10.24
C TRP A 691 17.70 -3.73 -10.89
N SER A 692 18.86 -4.25 -10.47
CA SER A 692 19.53 -5.39 -11.13
C SER A 692 19.72 -5.19 -12.64
N CYS A 693 20.08 -3.96 -13.04
CA CYS A 693 20.47 -3.62 -14.41
C CYS A 693 22.01 -3.47 -14.45
N ASP A 694 22.71 -4.60 -14.49
CA ASP A 694 24.19 -4.64 -14.38
C ASP A 694 24.90 -3.89 -15.52
N TYR A 695 24.21 -3.69 -16.65
CA TYR A 695 24.68 -3.00 -17.85
C TYR A 695 24.53 -1.46 -17.80
N ILE A 696 24.13 -0.89 -16.66
CA ILE A 696 24.21 0.56 -16.41
C ILE A 696 25.68 0.97 -16.23
N THR A 697 26.36 1.18 -17.37
CA THR A 697 27.78 1.58 -17.46
C THR A 697 27.97 2.96 -18.10
N ASP A 698 29.13 3.58 -17.86
CA ASP A 698 29.49 4.90 -18.39
C ASP A 698 30.03 4.86 -19.85
N ASP A 699 29.88 3.74 -20.58
CA ASP A 699 30.43 3.54 -21.94
C ASP A 699 29.94 4.57 -22.97
N VAL A 700 28.75 5.14 -22.74
CA VAL A 700 28.17 6.30 -23.46
C VAL A 700 29.17 7.43 -23.70
N LEU A 701 30.09 7.63 -22.76
CA LEU A 701 31.03 8.76 -22.78
C LEU A 701 32.34 8.43 -23.49
N LYS A 702 32.66 7.15 -23.78
CA LYS A 702 33.86 6.78 -24.55
C LYS A 702 33.78 7.24 -26.00
N THR A 703 32.59 7.31 -26.58
CA THR A 703 32.35 7.83 -27.94
C THR A 703 32.24 9.35 -28.01
N MET A 704 32.18 10.05 -26.87
CA MET A 704 32.08 11.53 -26.81
C MET A 704 33.28 12.23 -26.15
N ALA A 705 34.20 11.50 -25.51
CA ALA A 705 35.42 12.08 -24.94
C ALA A 705 36.63 11.13 -25.03
N ASN A 706 37.68 11.58 -25.72
CA ASN A 706 39.01 10.95 -25.72
C ASN A 706 39.63 11.02 -24.30
N ASN A 707 39.39 10.03 -23.44
CA ASN A 707 40.10 9.92 -22.17
C ASN A 707 40.18 8.49 -21.61
N ARG A 708 41.32 8.17 -20.98
CA ARG A 708 41.60 6.84 -20.40
C ARG A 708 41.01 6.74 -18.99
N CYS A 709 39.89 6.05 -18.83
CA CYS A 709 39.32 5.67 -17.53
C CYS A 709 38.97 4.18 -17.54
N LYS A 710 39.52 3.38 -16.62
CA LYS A 710 39.35 1.91 -16.61
C LYS A 710 38.14 1.39 -15.81
N HIS A 711 37.64 2.13 -14.80
CA HIS A 711 36.40 1.82 -14.08
C HIS A 711 35.73 3.09 -13.54
N ILE A 712 34.53 3.45 -14.04
CA ILE A 712 33.59 4.42 -13.42
C ILE A 712 32.15 3.94 -13.73
N GLY A 713 31.19 4.26 -12.86
CA GLY A 713 29.78 3.88 -13.01
C GLY A 713 28.84 4.80 -12.24
N ASP A 714 28.88 6.10 -12.55
CA ASP A 714 28.01 7.13 -11.96
C ASP A 714 27.57 8.17 -13.00
N LYS A 715 28.36 8.44 -14.05
CA LYS A 715 28.18 9.62 -14.92
C LYS A 715 26.93 9.53 -15.80
N GLY A 716 26.59 8.36 -16.31
CA GLY A 716 25.39 8.14 -17.12
C GLY A 716 24.09 8.30 -16.33
N VAL A 717 24.04 7.76 -15.11
CA VAL A 717 22.88 7.93 -14.21
C VAL A 717 22.73 9.39 -13.79
N ARG A 718 23.84 10.10 -13.53
CA ARG A 718 23.83 11.55 -13.25
C ARG A 718 23.26 12.37 -14.41
N ALA A 719 23.65 12.08 -15.66
CA ALA A 719 23.13 12.77 -16.85
C ALA A 719 21.61 12.54 -17.06
N PHE A 720 21.10 11.36 -16.69
CA PHE A 720 19.66 11.07 -16.60
C PHE A 720 18.99 11.91 -15.49
N ILE A 721 19.53 11.90 -14.26
CA ILE A 721 18.94 12.58 -13.09
C ILE A 721 18.78 14.08 -13.33
N GLN A 722 19.80 14.73 -13.91
CA GLN A 722 19.79 16.16 -14.23
C GLN A 722 18.61 16.58 -15.13
N ARG A 723 18.08 15.64 -15.92
CA ARG A 723 16.96 15.85 -16.85
C ARG A 723 15.62 15.28 -16.35
N ALA A 724 15.60 14.65 -15.18
CA ALA A 724 14.41 14.06 -14.54
C ALA A 724 14.01 14.75 -13.21
N PRO A 725 13.83 16.08 -13.14
CA PRO A 725 13.50 16.79 -11.89
C PRO A 725 12.11 16.47 -11.30
N LEU A 726 11.24 15.81 -12.07
CA LEU A 726 9.90 15.38 -11.64
C LEU A 726 9.89 14.02 -10.92
N LEU A 727 11.04 13.37 -10.78
CA LEU A 727 11.19 12.03 -10.21
C LEU A 727 10.79 11.97 -8.72
N ARG A 728 9.90 11.03 -8.41
CA ARG A 728 9.31 10.77 -7.07
C ARG A 728 9.64 9.39 -6.55
N VAL A 729 9.92 8.44 -7.43
CA VAL A 729 10.36 7.08 -7.09
C VAL A 729 11.58 6.74 -7.94
N LEU A 730 12.63 6.28 -7.28
CA LEU A 730 13.83 5.75 -7.89
C LEU A 730 14.20 4.43 -7.22
N ASN A 731 14.24 3.35 -7.99
CA ASN A 731 14.87 2.10 -7.57
C ASN A 731 16.02 1.76 -8.50
N ILE A 732 17.23 1.75 -7.95
CA ILE A 732 18.51 1.39 -8.59
C ILE A 732 19.30 0.43 -7.69
N SER A 733 18.59 -0.39 -6.90
CA SER A 733 19.19 -1.44 -6.06
C SER A 733 19.96 -2.45 -6.92
N SER A 734 20.99 -3.09 -6.36
CA SER A 734 21.91 -3.99 -7.09
C SER A 734 22.46 -3.33 -8.38
N THR A 735 23.01 -2.13 -8.25
CA THR A 735 23.75 -1.45 -9.33
C THR A 735 25.07 -0.90 -8.80
N SER A 736 26.02 -0.63 -9.70
CA SER A 736 27.37 -0.18 -9.32
C SER A 736 27.49 1.30 -8.91
N VAL A 737 26.39 2.04 -8.78
CA VAL A 737 26.38 3.48 -8.45
C VAL A 737 26.96 3.78 -7.06
N GLY A 738 27.46 5.00 -6.89
CA GLY A 738 28.02 5.51 -5.64
C GLY A 738 27.44 6.84 -5.17
N ASP A 739 28.16 7.48 -4.26
CA ASP A 739 27.70 8.70 -3.60
C ASP A 739 27.53 9.91 -4.56
N GLU A 740 28.26 9.99 -5.68
CA GLU A 740 28.04 11.05 -6.68
C GLU A 740 26.64 11.00 -7.29
N THR A 741 26.12 9.80 -7.57
CA THR A 741 24.74 9.60 -8.03
C THR A 741 23.77 10.10 -6.97
N LEU A 742 23.95 9.72 -5.69
CA LEU A 742 23.07 10.19 -4.61
C LEU A 742 23.14 11.69 -4.36
N GLN A 743 24.32 12.31 -4.43
CA GLN A 743 24.49 13.76 -4.36
C GLN A 743 23.80 14.46 -5.54
N THR A 744 23.75 13.83 -6.72
CA THR A 744 23.01 14.36 -7.88
C THR A 744 21.50 14.16 -7.73
N VAL A 745 21.03 13.02 -7.19
CA VAL A 745 19.62 12.81 -6.79
C VAL A 745 19.19 13.86 -5.77
N ALA A 746 19.98 14.08 -4.71
CA ALA A 746 19.79 15.14 -3.74
C ALA A 746 19.76 16.53 -4.40
N GLY A 747 20.66 16.78 -5.34
CA GLY A 747 20.79 18.03 -6.09
C GLY A 747 19.54 18.40 -6.90
N TYR A 748 18.98 17.47 -7.68
CA TYR A 748 17.92 17.75 -8.65
C TYR A 748 16.54 17.19 -8.25
N CYS A 749 16.47 16.01 -7.63
CA CYS A 749 15.22 15.32 -7.29
C CYS A 749 14.76 15.62 -5.85
N LYS A 750 14.56 16.92 -5.51
CA LYS A 750 14.10 17.37 -4.17
C LYS A 750 12.80 16.70 -3.69
N ARG A 751 12.03 16.13 -4.62
CA ARG A 751 10.67 15.62 -4.45
C ARG A 751 10.58 14.08 -4.47
N LEU A 752 11.72 13.44 -4.21
CA LEU A 752 11.86 12.00 -4.09
C LEU A 752 11.18 11.50 -2.82
N LYS A 753 10.28 10.52 -2.97
CA LYS A 753 9.42 9.97 -1.90
C LYS A 753 9.74 8.53 -1.56
N LYS A 754 10.31 7.79 -2.51
CA LYS A 754 10.74 6.40 -2.34
C LYS A 754 12.11 6.24 -3.00
N LEU A 755 13.12 5.89 -2.22
CA LEU A 755 14.47 5.57 -2.70
C LEU A 755 14.80 4.12 -2.34
N PHE A 756 15.25 3.35 -3.32
CA PHE A 756 15.69 1.98 -3.13
C PHE A 756 17.08 1.82 -3.78
N VAL A 757 18.08 1.59 -2.93
CA VAL A 757 19.52 1.54 -3.25
C VAL A 757 20.19 0.40 -2.47
N ALA A 758 19.45 -0.68 -2.24
CA ALA A 758 19.97 -1.85 -1.55
C ALA A 758 21.05 -2.52 -2.40
N ASN A 759 22.04 -3.14 -1.77
CA ASN A 759 23.11 -3.90 -2.44
C ASN A 759 23.93 -3.05 -3.45
N CYS A 760 24.08 -1.75 -3.19
CA CYS A 760 24.92 -0.83 -3.97
C CYS A 760 26.26 -0.59 -3.23
N PRO A 761 27.38 -1.22 -3.65
CA PRO A 761 28.59 -1.32 -2.83
C PRO A 761 29.39 -0.01 -2.68
N LYS A 762 29.22 0.95 -3.61
CA LYS A 762 29.92 2.25 -3.57
C LYS A 762 29.15 3.34 -2.83
N ILE A 763 27.96 3.06 -2.29
CA ILE A 763 27.19 4.01 -1.49
C ILE A 763 27.67 3.95 -0.04
N SER A 764 27.90 5.12 0.55
CA SER A 764 28.28 5.28 1.96
C SER A 764 27.29 6.18 2.71
N SER A 765 27.58 6.44 3.98
CA SER A 765 26.89 7.50 4.73
C SER A 765 26.92 8.86 4.04
N SER A 766 27.93 9.20 3.22
CA SER A 766 28.02 10.52 2.57
C SER A 766 26.87 10.78 1.60
N GLY A 767 26.60 9.84 0.67
CA GLY A 767 25.48 9.97 -0.27
C GLY A 767 24.13 9.88 0.43
N ILE A 768 24.01 9.01 1.44
CA ILE A 768 22.79 8.86 2.23
C ILE A 768 22.49 10.12 3.08
N SER A 769 23.50 10.76 3.65
CA SER A 769 23.38 12.08 4.29
C SER A 769 22.91 13.14 3.31
N ALA A 770 23.46 13.20 2.09
CA ALA A 770 23.02 14.16 1.07
C ALA A 770 21.51 14.03 0.74
N ILE A 771 20.99 12.80 0.67
CA ILE A 771 19.56 12.51 0.56
C ILE A 771 18.80 13.01 1.82
N GLY A 772 19.29 12.71 3.03
CA GLY A 772 18.67 13.15 4.29
C GLY A 772 18.59 14.68 4.46
N PHE A 773 19.55 15.43 3.90
CA PHE A 773 19.54 16.89 3.91
C PHE A 773 18.63 17.52 2.83
N GLN A 774 18.48 16.92 1.66
CA GLN A 774 17.85 17.58 0.49
C GLN A 774 16.55 16.93 -0.02
N CYS A 775 16.26 15.68 0.37
CA CYS A 775 15.04 14.95 0.03
C CYS A 775 14.14 14.78 1.26
N SER A 776 13.74 15.87 1.89
CA SER A 776 12.80 15.86 3.03
C SER A 776 11.42 15.27 2.67
N GLU A 777 11.09 15.20 1.38
CA GLU A 777 9.92 14.50 0.82
C GLU A 777 9.97 12.95 1.00
N LEU A 778 11.09 12.38 1.46
CA LEU A 778 11.29 10.93 1.54
C LEU A 778 10.35 10.24 2.56
N SER A 779 9.75 9.13 2.12
CA SER A 779 8.77 8.35 2.88
C SER A 779 9.04 6.84 2.91
N VAL A 780 9.89 6.34 2.00
CA VAL A 780 10.38 4.96 1.96
C VAL A 780 11.87 5.00 1.62
N LEU A 781 12.69 4.35 2.44
CA LEU A 781 14.10 4.10 2.14
C LEU A 781 14.40 2.60 2.24
N ASN A 782 15.14 2.07 1.26
CA ASN A 782 15.84 0.80 1.38
C ASN A 782 17.33 0.99 1.06
N VAL A 783 18.16 0.70 2.06
CA VAL A 783 19.64 0.76 2.05
C VAL A 783 20.25 -0.56 2.54
N SER A 784 19.49 -1.65 2.46
CA SER A 784 19.94 -2.97 2.88
C SER A 784 21.20 -3.40 2.12
N ARG A 785 22.16 -4.08 2.76
CA ARG A 785 23.47 -4.49 2.21
C ARG A 785 24.40 -3.34 1.81
N SER A 786 24.19 -2.13 2.32
CA SER A 786 25.14 -1.03 2.20
C SER A 786 26.22 -1.15 3.29
N HIS A 787 27.21 -2.03 3.13
CA HIS A 787 28.26 -2.28 4.13
C HIS A 787 29.15 -1.06 4.47
N ASN A 788 29.10 0.00 3.66
CA ASN A 788 29.78 1.29 3.90
C ASN A 788 28.90 2.35 4.58
N LEU A 789 27.67 2.01 4.98
CA LEU A 789 26.78 2.85 5.76
C LEU A 789 27.05 2.69 7.26
N ASN A 790 26.94 3.78 8.02
CA ASN A 790 27.04 3.80 9.48
C ASN A 790 25.96 4.73 10.09
N ASP A 791 25.95 4.83 11.42
CA ASP A 791 24.96 5.60 12.17
C ASP A 791 24.77 7.06 11.70
N ALA A 792 25.84 7.74 11.25
CA ALA A 792 25.75 9.14 10.80
C ALA A 792 24.80 9.32 9.60
N GLY A 793 24.84 8.39 8.64
CA GLY A 793 23.93 8.43 7.48
C GLY A 793 22.46 8.22 7.88
N ILE A 794 22.20 7.34 8.84
CA ILE A 794 20.84 7.07 9.34
C ILE A 794 20.33 8.20 10.25
N ILE A 795 21.20 8.81 11.05
CA ILE A 795 20.93 10.06 11.81
C ILE A 795 20.55 11.21 10.87
N ASP A 796 21.14 11.27 9.68
CA ASP A 796 20.80 12.27 8.68
C ASP A 796 19.48 11.94 7.94
N ILE A 797 19.21 10.67 7.66
CA ILE A 797 17.88 10.20 7.20
C ILE A 797 16.78 10.45 8.25
N ALA A 798 17.10 10.49 9.54
CA ALA A 798 16.15 10.87 10.59
C ALA A 798 15.72 12.35 10.52
N ARG A 799 16.17 13.16 9.55
CA ARG A 799 15.56 14.45 9.19
C ARG A 799 14.29 14.29 8.34
N CYS A 800 14.15 13.18 7.62
CA CYS A 800 12.98 12.84 6.81
C CYS A 800 11.80 12.36 7.68
N ARG A 801 11.18 13.28 8.44
CA ARG A 801 10.10 13.04 9.42
C ARG A 801 8.88 12.24 8.92
N PHE A 802 8.77 12.02 7.61
CA PHE A 802 7.64 11.39 6.92
C PHE A 802 7.93 9.96 6.45
N LEU A 803 9.10 9.44 6.83
CA LEU A 803 9.52 8.05 6.71
C LEU A 803 8.48 7.12 7.34
N LYS A 804 7.90 6.26 6.50
CA LYS A 804 6.90 5.23 6.85
C LYS A 804 7.47 3.83 6.71
N ARG A 805 8.51 3.66 5.88
CA ARG A 805 9.27 2.41 5.77
C ARG A 805 10.76 2.67 5.74
N LEU A 806 11.50 1.92 6.55
CA LEU A 806 12.96 1.93 6.62
C LEU A 806 13.48 0.49 6.61
N LEU A 807 14.20 0.12 5.56
CA LEU A 807 14.80 -1.20 5.39
C LEU A 807 16.33 -1.02 5.35
N ILE A 808 17.03 -1.58 6.35
CA ILE A 808 18.49 -1.41 6.54
C ILE A 808 19.16 -2.78 6.80
N ASN A 809 18.69 -3.83 6.15
CA ASN A 809 19.13 -5.19 6.47
C ASN A 809 20.61 -5.42 6.12
N ASP A 810 21.27 -6.33 6.81
CA ASP A 810 22.66 -6.75 6.60
C ASP A 810 23.69 -5.59 6.73
N CYS A 811 23.35 -4.52 7.46
CA CYS A 811 24.16 -3.31 7.63
C CYS A 811 24.83 -3.24 9.03
N THR A 812 25.82 -4.10 9.23
CA THR A 812 26.48 -4.40 10.54
C THR A 812 27.20 -3.23 11.24
N ARG A 813 27.33 -2.06 10.61
CA ARG A 813 27.99 -0.86 11.17
C ARG A 813 27.01 0.18 11.76
N ILE A 814 25.76 -0.24 12.01
CA ILE A 814 24.69 0.59 12.57
C ILE A 814 24.33 0.07 13.96
N SER A 815 24.13 0.99 14.90
CA SER A 815 23.88 0.72 16.32
C SER A 815 22.58 1.37 16.80
N ASP A 816 22.23 1.13 18.06
CA ASP A 816 21.07 1.73 18.72
C ASP A 816 21.01 3.26 18.58
N ILE A 817 22.15 3.94 18.51
CA ILE A 817 22.25 5.42 18.47
C ILE A 817 21.42 6.00 17.31
N SER A 818 21.54 5.44 16.09
CA SER A 818 20.80 5.97 14.95
C SER A 818 19.34 5.50 14.91
N ILE A 819 19.04 4.30 15.42
CA ILE A 819 17.67 3.80 15.51
C ILE A 819 16.85 4.59 16.54
N ILE A 820 17.43 4.95 17.68
CA ILE A 820 16.85 5.90 18.65
C ILE A 820 16.58 7.25 17.98
N LYS A 821 17.49 7.71 17.12
CA LYS A 821 17.32 8.98 16.41
C LYS A 821 16.22 8.93 15.34
N VAL A 822 16.06 7.79 14.65
CA VAL A 822 14.92 7.53 13.76
C VAL A 822 13.63 7.46 14.56
N ALA A 823 13.58 6.72 15.67
CA ALA A 823 12.37 6.56 16.47
C ALA A 823 11.83 7.90 16.98
N THR A 824 12.72 8.72 17.58
CA THR A 824 12.37 10.04 18.12
C THR A 824 11.94 11.06 17.06
N ASN A 825 12.45 10.99 15.84
CA ASN A 825 12.13 11.95 14.77
C ASN A 825 11.06 11.47 13.77
N CYS A 826 10.82 10.17 13.63
CA CYS A 826 9.97 9.57 12.58
C CYS A 826 8.78 8.76 13.16
N PRO A 827 7.86 9.39 13.93
CA PRO A 827 6.69 8.71 14.53
C PRO A 827 5.67 8.17 13.50
N MET A 828 5.87 8.47 12.21
CA MET A 828 5.07 7.98 11.09
C MET A 828 5.49 6.59 10.59
N LEU A 829 6.53 5.99 11.18
CA LEU A 829 7.07 4.68 10.80
C LEU A 829 6.04 3.56 10.99
N LYS A 830 5.91 2.72 9.95
CA LYS A 830 4.98 1.57 9.87
C LYS A 830 5.71 0.25 9.67
N GLU A 831 6.85 0.27 8.99
CA GLU A 831 7.61 -0.90 8.62
C GLU A 831 9.08 -0.60 8.88
N ILE A 832 9.69 -1.39 9.76
CA ILE A 832 11.13 -1.35 10.00
C ILE A 832 11.71 -2.77 9.87
N SER A 833 12.80 -2.88 9.13
CA SER A 833 13.54 -4.12 8.93
C SER A 833 15.01 -3.81 9.21
N LEU A 834 15.53 -4.47 10.24
CA LEU A 834 16.90 -4.37 10.75
C LEU A 834 17.59 -5.74 10.72
N LYS A 835 17.09 -6.68 9.89
CA LYS A 835 17.60 -8.05 9.79
C LYS A 835 19.11 -8.05 9.62
N GLY A 836 19.83 -8.88 10.37
CA GLY A 836 21.30 -8.99 10.31
C GLY A 836 22.06 -7.78 10.87
N CYS A 837 21.40 -6.82 11.52
CA CYS A 837 22.07 -5.72 12.22
C CYS A 837 22.45 -6.17 13.64
N THR A 838 23.57 -6.88 13.75
CA THR A 838 24.05 -7.52 15.00
C THR A 838 24.21 -6.59 16.20
N ASN A 839 24.37 -5.29 15.97
CA ASN A 839 24.64 -4.27 16.99
C ASN A 839 23.35 -3.52 17.42
N ILE A 840 22.17 -4.05 17.09
CA ILE A 840 20.87 -3.54 17.52
C ILE A 840 20.38 -4.35 18.72
N GLY A 841 20.18 -3.66 19.86
CA GLY A 841 19.72 -4.23 21.11
C GLY A 841 18.38 -3.68 21.60
N GLU A 842 18.10 -3.92 22.87
CA GLU A 842 16.81 -3.58 23.49
C GLU A 842 16.51 -2.08 23.53
N VAL A 843 17.52 -1.20 23.64
CA VAL A 843 17.29 0.25 23.81
C VAL A 843 16.75 0.87 22.51
N ALA A 844 17.26 0.44 21.36
CA ALA A 844 16.68 0.75 20.05
C ALA A 844 15.22 0.30 19.96
N VAL A 845 14.92 -0.96 20.27
CA VAL A 845 13.59 -1.53 20.11
C VAL A 845 12.58 -0.93 21.11
N LEU A 846 13.01 -0.61 22.34
CA LEU A 846 12.22 0.17 23.30
C LEU A 846 11.98 1.60 22.85
N SER A 847 12.92 2.25 22.16
CA SER A 847 12.67 3.57 21.56
C SER A 847 11.62 3.49 20.44
N LEU A 848 11.64 2.42 19.63
CA LEU A 848 10.66 2.16 18.59
C LEU A 848 9.26 1.92 19.18
N SER A 849 9.11 1.13 20.25
CA SER A 849 7.81 1.00 20.93
C SER A 849 7.36 2.31 21.61
N THR A 850 8.30 3.11 22.11
CA THR A 850 8.01 4.38 22.79
C THR A 850 7.47 5.45 21.82
N TYR A 851 8.06 5.59 20.63
CA TYR A 851 7.74 6.70 19.71
C TYR A 851 7.01 6.27 18.42
N CYS A 852 7.22 5.05 17.92
CA CYS A 852 6.66 4.59 16.63
C CYS A 852 5.38 3.74 16.80
N LYS A 853 4.37 4.25 17.53
CA LYS A 853 3.05 3.60 17.75
C LYS A 853 2.30 3.19 16.47
N ARG A 854 2.77 3.62 15.29
CA ARG A 854 2.18 3.28 13.97
C ARG A 854 2.78 2.03 13.33
N LEU A 855 3.75 1.36 13.95
CA LEU A 855 4.35 0.12 13.46
C LEU A 855 3.30 -0.96 13.18
N GLN A 856 3.49 -1.65 12.06
CA GLN A 856 2.62 -2.68 11.50
C GLN A 856 3.43 -3.91 11.05
N VAL A 857 4.70 -3.70 10.70
CA VAL A 857 5.65 -4.74 10.29
C VAL A 857 6.97 -4.49 11.01
N ILE A 858 7.48 -5.50 11.70
CA ILE A 858 8.86 -5.54 12.21
C ILE A 858 9.59 -6.75 11.65
N ASP A 859 10.88 -6.60 11.39
CA ASP A 859 11.80 -7.69 11.11
C ASP A 859 13.13 -7.42 11.82
N PHE A 860 13.39 -8.19 12.87
CA PHE A 860 14.59 -8.17 13.70
C PHE A 860 15.36 -9.51 13.58
N THR A 861 15.26 -10.17 12.43
CA THR A 861 15.96 -11.45 12.17
C THR A 861 17.46 -11.33 12.49
N ASP A 862 18.02 -12.28 13.23
CA ASP A 862 19.43 -12.34 13.65
C ASP A 862 19.93 -11.09 14.44
N CYS A 863 19.01 -10.31 15.01
CA CYS A 863 19.34 -9.27 16.00
C CYS A 863 19.46 -9.91 17.39
N HIS A 864 20.56 -10.63 17.65
CA HIS A 864 20.69 -11.49 18.84
C HIS A 864 20.62 -10.76 20.19
N LEU A 865 20.86 -9.44 20.22
CA LEU A 865 20.73 -8.58 21.40
C LEU A 865 19.28 -8.14 21.69
N VAL A 866 18.32 -8.52 20.85
CA VAL A 866 16.88 -8.28 21.07
C VAL A 866 16.31 -9.37 21.99
N THR A 867 15.66 -8.93 23.05
CA THR A 867 15.19 -9.72 24.20
C THR A 867 13.75 -9.35 24.57
N ASP A 868 13.13 -10.13 25.47
CA ASP A 868 11.70 -10.07 25.81
C ASP A 868 11.24 -8.68 26.26
N LEU A 869 12.01 -7.96 27.09
CA LEU A 869 11.62 -6.64 27.61
C LEU A 869 11.29 -5.68 26.46
N SER A 870 12.12 -5.66 25.43
CA SER A 870 11.92 -4.80 24.26
C SER A 870 10.72 -5.20 23.41
N ILE A 871 10.45 -6.50 23.25
CA ILE A 871 9.34 -7.01 22.44
C ILE A 871 8.00 -6.95 23.18
N VAL A 872 7.97 -7.12 24.50
CA VAL A 872 6.84 -6.80 25.37
C VAL A 872 6.45 -5.32 25.24
N GLY A 873 7.44 -4.42 25.15
CA GLY A 873 7.23 -3.01 24.82
C GLY A 873 6.50 -2.83 23.47
N ILE A 874 6.97 -3.50 22.42
CA ILE A 874 6.29 -3.48 21.11
C ILE A 874 4.86 -4.04 21.20
N GLY A 875 4.64 -5.16 21.90
CA GLY A 875 3.32 -5.78 22.05
C GLY A 875 2.30 -4.86 22.73
N ARG A 876 2.71 -4.12 23.77
CA ARG A 876 1.85 -3.16 24.49
C ARG A 876 1.53 -1.91 23.68
N GLU A 877 2.53 -1.37 22.97
CA GLU A 877 2.47 -0.01 22.41
C GLU A 877 2.16 0.05 20.90
N CYS A 878 2.45 -1.03 20.16
CA CYS A 878 2.29 -1.09 18.71
C CYS A 878 1.09 -1.97 18.32
N LEU A 879 -0.10 -1.64 18.85
CA LEU A 879 -1.39 -2.36 18.69
C LEU A 879 -1.89 -2.55 17.23
N LEU A 880 -1.10 -2.16 16.24
CA LEU A 880 -1.37 -2.23 14.80
C LEU A 880 -0.46 -3.24 14.08
N LEU A 881 0.32 -4.01 14.84
CA LEU A 881 1.26 -5.03 14.38
C LEU A 881 0.51 -6.14 13.65
N LYS A 882 0.83 -6.32 12.36
CA LYS A 882 0.30 -7.37 11.48
C LYS A 882 1.31 -8.44 11.13
N LYS A 883 2.60 -8.11 11.23
CA LYS A 883 3.72 -9.01 10.93
C LYS A 883 4.89 -8.77 11.87
N ALA A 884 5.36 -9.83 12.51
CA ALA A 884 6.62 -9.84 13.25
C ALA A 884 7.50 -10.99 12.72
N ILE A 885 8.73 -10.65 12.31
CA ILE A 885 9.80 -11.62 12.08
C ILE A 885 10.85 -11.39 13.17
N LEU A 886 11.05 -12.40 14.01
CA LEU A 886 11.92 -12.39 15.18
C LEU A 886 12.91 -13.58 15.13
N CYS A 887 13.13 -14.13 13.94
CA CYS A 887 13.95 -15.32 13.69
C CYS A 887 15.38 -15.16 14.22
N GLY A 888 15.86 -16.06 15.06
CA GLY A 888 17.21 -16.00 15.66
C GLY A 888 17.41 -14.90 16.72
N THR A 889 16.35 -14.26 17.22
CA THR A 889 16.43 -13.38 18.40
C THR A 889 16.45 -14.19 19.70
N SER A 890 16.86 -13.56 20.81
CA SER A 890 17.04 -14.24 22.11
C SER A 890 15.73 -14.37 22.93
N ILE A 891 14.57 -14.27 22.28
CA ILE A 891 13.26 -14.21 22.95
C ILE A 891 12.74 -15.56 23.45
N LEU A 892 11.88 -15.46 24.47
CA LEU A 892 11.16 -16.51 25.18
C LEU A 892 9.64 -16.32 25.01
N ASP A 893 8.85 -17.08 25.76
CA ASP A 893 7.38 -17.04 25.66
C ASP A 893 6.76 -15.69 26.03
N SER A 894 7.35 -14.87 26.91
CA SER A 894 6.66 -13.67 27.43
C SER A 894 6.51 -12.58 26.37
N ALA A 895 7.50 -12.44 25.49
CA ALA A 895 7.43 -11.63 24.27
C ALA A 895 6.25 -12.02 23.36
N VAL A 896 6.09 -13.32 23.11
CA VAL A 896 5.04 -13.84 22.22
C VAL A 896 3.66 -13.69 22.87
N ILE A 897 3.54 -13.98 24.16
CA ILE A 897 2.29 -13.86 24.93
C ILE A 897 1.78 -12.41 24.89
N GLU A 898 2.62 -11.41 25.17
CA GLU A 898 2.16 -10.00 25.12
C GLU A 898 1.82 -9.57 23.68
N ILE A 899 2.58 -10.00 22.66
CA ILE A 899 2.21 -9.78 21.24
C ILE A 899 0.81 -10.34 20.97
N CYS A 900 0.55 -11.61 21.30
CA CYS A 900 -0.71 -12.28 20.98
C CYS A 900 -1.90 -11.71 21.76
N VAL A 901 -1.73 -11.44 23.07
CA VAL A 901 -2.78 -10.91 23.95
C VAL A 901 -3.18 -9.48 23.58
N ARG A 902 -2.22 -8.63 23.15
CA ARG A 902 -2.47 -7.20 22.84
C ARG A 902 -2.70 -6.92 21.36
N SER A 903 -2.04 -7.64 20.45
CA SER A 903 -2.27 -7.51 19.00
C SER A 903 -3.48 -8.30 18.50
N ASN A 904 -4.09 -9.11 19.38
CA ASN A 904 -5.40 -9.78 19.29
C ASN A 904 -6.13 -9.63 17.94
N VAL A 905 -6.10 -10.69 17.12
CA VAL A 905 -6.65 -10.79 15.74
C VAL A 905 -5.93 -9.99 14.63
N ASN A 906 -5.06 -9.01 14.89
CA ASN A 906 -4.35 -8.28 13.80
C ASN A 906 -3.17 -9.05 13.17
N ILE A 907 -2.57 -10.01 13.88
CA ILE A 907 -1.31 -10.63 13.45
C ILE A 907 -1.52 -11.77 12.44
N ASN A 908 -1.12 -11.50 11.19
CA ASN A 908 -1.26 -12.43 10.07
C ASN A 908 0.01 -13.25 9.80
N THR A 909 1.16 -12.79 10.30
CA THR A 909 2.46 -13.42 10.09
C THR A 909 3.32 -13.31 11.35
N LEU A 910 3.73 -14.45 11.88
CA LEU A 910 4.61 -14.54 13.05
C LEU A 910 5.72 -15.55 12.72
N ASP A 911 6.95 -15.07 12.57
CA ASP A 911 8.12 -15.90 12.33
C ASP A 911 9.03 -15.86 13.56
N LEU A 912 9.16 -17.00 14.21
CA LEU A 912 9.85 -17.24 15.47
C LEU A 912 10.98 -18.26 15.29
N GLN A 913 11.40 -18.55 14.06
CA GLN A 913 12.40 -19.59 13.78
C GLN A 913 13.70 -19.39 14.59
N ARG A 914 14.29 -20.46 15.14
CA ARG A 914 15.49 -20.38 16.01
C ARG A 914 15.35 -19.49 17.27
N THR A 915 14.13 -19.25 17.76
CA THR A 915 13.91 -18.59 19.07
C THR A 915 13.75 -19.63 20.19
N ARG A 916 13.72 -19.18 21.45
CA ARG A 916 13.69 -20.04 22.65
C ARG A 916 12.27 -20.23 23.23
N ILE A 917 11.24 -20.10 22.39
CA ILE A 917 9.84 -20.32 22.75
C ILE A 917 9.55 -21.78 23.09
N THR A 918 8.48 -22.01 23.86
CA THR A 918 7.95 -23.32 24.24
C THR A 918 6.47 -23.45 23.83
N ASP A 919 5.84 -24.59 24.15
CA ASP A 919 4.41 -24.81 23.86
C ASP A 919 3.48 -23.77 24.51
N LYS A 920 3.91 -23.08 25.57
CA LYS A 920 3.17 -21.96 26.19
C LYS A 920 2.87 -20.83 25.18
N SER A 921 3.79 -20.58 24.26
CA SER A 921 3.55 -19.66 23.14
C SER A 921 2.48 -20.22 22.18
N LEU A 922 2.51 -21.52 21.89
CA LEU A 922 1.58 -22.16 20.97
C LEU A 922 0.15 -22.23 21.53
N ASP A 923 -0.01 -22.49 22.83
CA ASP A 923 -1.29 -22.42 23.52
C ASP A 923 -1.96 -21.05 23.33
N ILE A 924 -1.22 -19.97 23.61
CA ILE A 924 -1.75 -18.60 23.50
C ILE A 924 -1.95 -18.17 22.03
N ILE A 925 -1.10 -18.61 21.09
CA ILE A 925 -1.33 -18.39 19.65
C ILE A 925 -2.62 -19.09 19.21
N SER A 926 -2.87 -20.34 19.62
CA SER A 926 -4.07 -21.10 19.24
C SER A 926 -5.37 -20.43 19.70
N GLN A 927 -5.36 -19.81 20.89
CA GLN A 927 -6.51 -19.16 21.51
C GLN A 927 -6.73 -17.73 20.98
N MET A 928 -5.66 -16.95 20.78
CA MET A 928 -5.74 -15.49 20.54
C MET A 928 -5.45 -15.08 19.08
N CYS A 929 -4.91 -15.97 18.26
CA CYS A 929 -4.48 -15.67 16.89
C CYS A 929 -5.08 -16.58 15.78
N PRO A 930 -6.39 -16.92 15.79
CA PRO A 930 -6.99 -17.79 14.75
C PRO A 930 -6.96 -17.20 13.32
N GLY A 931 -6.65 -15.90 13.19
CA GLY A 931 -6.44 -15.21 11.90
C GLY A 931 -5.06 -15.41 11.26
N ILE A 932 -4.13 -16.13 11.93
CA ILE A 932 -2.76 -16.27 11.46
C ILE A 932 -2.67 -17.06 10.15
N LYS A 933 -1.98 -16.49 9.16
CA LYS A 933 -1.80 -17.09 7.82
C LYS A 933 -0.42 -17.70 7.62
N ILE A 934 0.60 -17.12 8.26
CA ILE A 934 1.98 -17.58 8.19
C ILE A 934 2.53 -17.73 9.61
N LEU A 935 2.96 -18.93 9.96
CA LEU A 935 3.60 -19.22 11.25
C LEU A 935 4.82 -20.12 11.03
N ASN A 936 5.99 -19.62 11.39
CA ASN A 936 7.25 -20.35 11.33
C ASN A 936 7.79 -20.51 12.75
N ILE A 937 7.86 -21.76 13.20
CA ILE A 937 8.33 -22.22 14.51
C ILE A 937 9.37 -23.33 14.34
N SER A 938 10.09 -23.33 13.21
CA SER A 938 11.20 -24.25 12.98
C SER A 938 12.40 -23.93 13.87
N ASN A 939 13.12 -24.96 14.30
CA ASN A 939 14.23 -24.92 15.26
C ASN A 939 13.87 -24.23 16.59
N CYS A 940 12.63 -24.39 17.06
CA CYS A 940 12.13 -23.89 18.34
C CYS A 940 11.95 -25.04 19.37
N GLY A 941 11.87 -24.68 20.67
CA GLY A 941 11.68 -25.61 21.79
C GLY A 941 10.24 -26.12 21.99
N VAL A 942 9.56 -26.43 20.89
CA VAL A 942 8.13 -26.81 20.85
C VAL A 942 7.93 -28.31 20.61
N SER A 943 6.88 -28.88 21.19
CA SER A 943 6.58 -30.32 21.07
C SER A 943 5.63 -30.64 19.89
N PRO A 944 5.53 -31.92 19.48
CA PRO A 944 4.53 -32.35 18.52
C PRO A 944 3.07 -32.09 18.97
N GLN A 945 2.82 -31.98 20.28
CA GLN A 945 1.49 -31.74 20.82
C GLN A 945 1.04 -30.28 20.56
N GLY A 946 1.87 -29.30 20.93
CA GLY A 946 1.63 -27.88 20.61
C GLY A 946 1.57 -27.61 19.10
N VAL A 947 2.39 -28.31 18.31
CA VAL A 947 2.34 -28.25 16.83
C VAL A 947 0.99 -28.75 16.28
N ASN A 948 0.38 -29.77 16.88
CA ASN A 948 -0.91 -30.29 16.43
C ASN A 948 -2.09 -29.44 16.94
N LEU A 949 -2.01 -28.87 18.15
CA LEU A 949 -2.95 -27.87 18.66
C LEU A 949 -3.10 -26.69 17.68
N ILE A 950 -1.97 -26.14 17.21
CA ILE A 950 -1.94 -25.07 16.21
C ILE A 950 -2.67 -25.46 14.92
N LYS A 951 -2.45 -26.67 14.39
CA LYS A 951 -3.15 -27.15 13.17
C LYS A 951 -4.66 -27.30 13.39
N GLN A 952 -5.10 -27.59 14.61
CA GLN A 952 -6.52 -27.77 14.96
C GLN A 952 -7.24 -26.45 15.22
N SER A 953 -6.55 -25.36 15.56
CA SER A 953 -7.18 -24.05 15.87
C SER A 953 -6.94 -22.97 14.79
N CYS A 954 -5.81 -23.03 14.06
CA CYS A 954 -5.39 -21.98 13.13
C CYS A 954 -5.70 -22.35 11.67
N PHE A 955 -6.98 -22.56 11.35
CA PHE A 955 -7.47 -23.03 10.04
C PHE A 955 -7.07 -22.16 8.83
N LEU A 956 -6.60 -20.93 9.05
CA LEU A 956 -6.22 -19.97 8.00
C LEU A 956 -4.72 -20.01 7.63
N LEU A 957 -3.95 -20.94 8.21
CA LEU A 957 -2.53 -21.14 7.89
C LEU A 957 -2.32 -21.57 6.44
N THR A 958 -1.82 -20.65 5.61
CA THR A 958 -1.41 -20.91 4.22
C THR A 958 0.06 -21.32 4.11
N ASN A 959 0.89 -20.97 5.10
CA ASN A 959 2.28 -21.40 5.19
C ASN A 959 2.66 -21.65 6.66
N PHE A 960 2.68 -22.92 7.05
CA PHE A 960 3.08 -23.38 8.39
C PHE A 960 4.39 -24.17 8.30
N THR A 961 5.39 -23.77 9.08
CA THR A 961 6.71 -24.41 9.13
C THR A 961 7.10 -24.74 10.56
N SER A 962 7.16 -26.03 10.87
CA SER A 962 7.64 -26.59 12.14
C SER A 962 8.98 -27.30 11.94
N ASN A 963 9.54 -27.85 13.03
CA ASN A 963 10.57 -28.88 12.93
C ASN A 963 10.09 -30.00 11.99
N LYS A 964 10.99 -30.50 11.11
CA LYS A 964 10.73 -31.75 10.39
C LYS A 964 10.67 -32.88 11.41
N MET A 965 9.59 -33.65 11.38
CA MET A 965 9.54 -34.91 12.10
C MET A 965 10.32 -35.95 11.28
N ASN A 966 11.23 -36.66 11.94
CA ASN A 966 11.74 -37.95 11.49
C ASN A 966 10.83 -39.05 12.05
#